data_AF-Q9UVH9-F1
#
_entry.id   AF-Q9UVH9-F1
#
_cell.length_a   1.000
_cell.length_b   1.000
_cell.length_c   1.000
_cell.angle_alpha   90.00
_cell.angle_beta   90.00
_cell.angle_gamma   90.00
#
_symmetry.space_group_name_H-M   'P 1'
#
loop_
_entity.id
_entity.type
_entity.pdbx_description
1 polymer ?
#
loop_
_entity_poly.entity_id
_entity_poly.type
_entity_poly.pdbx_seq_one_letter_code
_entity_poly.pdbx_strand_id
1 'polypeptide(L)'
;MAQELRFDGRTVIVTGAGGVDEIIKAGGKAVSNYNSVEDGDKIVETAMKAFGRVDILINNAGILRDKSFARITDSDWDLIQAVHVRGSYKVTKAAWDIFRKQKFGRIINTASAAGIYGNFGQANYTKLALVSFTETLAKEGAKANIHANVIAPIAASRMTESVMPPDVLAALKPDYVAPLVMYLCHESTQENGSLFEVGAGFVAKLRWERSKGAVFKADDTFLPGTVAVKWNEITEFTNPTYPTSPGDADFVGLLEKAKALPSNPKSEDLKFDGKVAIVTGAGGGLGRAYALLLGKLGASVVVNDLGVSAHGQGATSSAADKVVEEIRQAGGKAVANYDSVEDGEKIVETAIKAFGRVDIIINNAGILRDKSFARMTDQDWDLVQRVHLRGTYKVTKAAWPYLTKQKYGRIINTASSVGLYGNFGQANYSTAKLGILGFSNTLALEGRKNNIFVNTIAPNAGTRMTATIWPPDMVEAFKPDYVAPFVSFLAHEACPSTGNVFEVGGGWVAQVRWQRAGGIGFPTSKALTPEDIASKIDIITNFDDGRATHPTTTQQALQQFFENFANAQKSESGQSKSKSNNSKIDVEAAKKRKFEPHVFEYKERDVMLYALGIGATRKDLQWVYENSDNFSVIPTFGVIPAIILSNTLPLSEVLGDFNVMMLLHGEQYLELKKPIPTSGKLISTPYVIDILDKGKGVSFIFGITTTDEKGEVIFENQTTLFIRGIGGFGGKKTGDDRGAATASNIPPKRAPDVVVKEKTNENQAALYRLSGDYNPLHIDPSMSAMGGFDVPILHGMCTFGISGKHIFSTFGKNDPNTFKSIKARLAAPVFPGETLETQMWKDGDKVIFQTRVVERDVICIASAAVELRGSSASGASMGAPSATPSAGISVPGFQSSSVFEQLKAGLDAASPAERQAQVKKVKGSFQLNIKNAEGKEQSWYIDFKTGDGAVGIGPSPKKADATIGVSDADFMELASGKLNAQKAFMSGKLKIKGNMMLATKLGDVLAGGKSKSKL
;
A
#
# COMPACT_ATOMS: atom_id res chain seq x y z
N MET A 1 36.46 -0.43 -31.39
CA MET A 1 35.18 -0.86 -31.97
C MET A 1 34.81 -2.15 -31.25
N ALA A 2 33.68 -2.19 -30.54
CA ALA A 2 33.22 -3.43 -29.91
C ALA A 2 32.89 -4.44 -31.02
N GLN A 3 33.33 -5.69 -30.84
CA GLN A 3 33.04 -6.77 -31.77
C GLN A 3 31.55 -7.13 -31.63
N GLU A 4 30.84 -7.21 -32.75
CA GLU A 4 29.42 -7.61 -32.81
C GLU A 4 29.25 -9.05 -32.28
N LEU A 5 28.31 -9.26 -31.36
CA LEU A 5 27.95 -10.56 -30.79
C LEU A 5 27.05 -11.30 -31.77
N ARG A 6 27.62 -12.29 -32.46
CA ARG A 6 26.90 -13.08 -33.47
C ARG A 6 26.50 -14.44 -32.94
N PHE A 7 25.28 -14.87 -33.28
CA PHE A 7 24.70 -16.17 -32.90
C PHE A 7 24.63 -17.14 -34.08
N ASP A 8 25.59 -17.05 -35.00
CA ASP A 8 25.55 -17.76 -36.28
C ASP A 8 25.33 -19.27 -36.10
N GLY A 9 24.29 -19.80 -36.74
CA GLY A 9 23.95 -21.22 -36.72
C GLY A 9 23.40 -21.77 -35.39
N ARG A 10 23.07 -20.92 -34.41
CA ARG A 10 22.46 -21.35 -33.13
C ARG A 10 20.95 -21.52 -33.25
N THR A 11 20.41 -22.59 -32.65
CA THR A 11 18.97 -22.82 -32.55
C THR A 11 18.43 -22.48 -31.17
N VAL A 12 17.35 -21.70 -31.13
CA VAL A 12 16.73 -21.20 -29.89
C VAL A 12 15.33 -21.78 -29.72
N ILE A 13 15.02 -22.25 -28.51
CA ILE A 13 13.64 -22.50 -28.07
C ILE A 13 13.25 -21.37 -27.13
N VAL A 14 12.17 -20.64 -27.46
CA VAL A 14 11.55 -19.65 -26.57
C VAL A 14 10.14 -20.11 -26.24
N THR A 15 9.89 -20.43 -24.98
CA THR A 15 8.56 -20.87 -24.54
C THR A 15 7.65 -19.65 -24.29
N GLY A 16 6.37 -19.75 -24.68
CA GLY A 16 5.38 -18.69 -24.47
C GLY A 16 5.62 -17.41 -25.29
N ALA A 17 6.27 -17.51 -26.44
CA ALA A 17 6.52 -16.40 -27.37
C ALA A 17 5.69 -16.54 -28.66
N GLY A 18 5.40 -15.40 -29.31
CA GLY A 18 4.82 -15.31 -30.66
C GLY A 18 5.85 -14.81 -31.68
N GLY A 19 5.39 -14.37 -32.86
CA GLY A 19 6.24 -13.65 -33.83
C GLY A 19 6.94 -14.49 -34.89
N VAL A 20 6.53 -15.74 -35.12
CA VAL A 20 7.12 -16.61 -36.17
C VAL A 20 7.07 -15.94 -37.55
N ASP A 21 5.94 -15.33 -37.91
CA ASP A 21 5.80 -14.63 -39.19
C ASP A 21 6.71 -13.40 -39.30
N GLU A 22 6.96 -12.70 -38.19
CA GLU A 22 7.85 -11.53 -38.15
C GLU A 22 9.31 -11.96 -38.36
N ILE A 23 9.73 -13.06 -37.73
CA ILE A 23 11.07 -13.63 -37.91
C ILE A 23 11.28 -14.06 -39.37
N ILE A 24 10.30 -14.74 -39.97
CA ILE A 24 10.37 -15.18 -41.37
C ILE A 24 10.42 -13.97 -42.32
N LYS A 25 9.60 -12.93 -42.08
CA LYS A 25 9.63 -11.69 -42.85
C LYS A 25 10.97 -10.96 -42.74
N ALA A 26 11.64 -11.04 -41.61
CA ALA A 26 12.98 -10.49 -41.40
C ALA A 26 14.12 -11.36 -42.00
N GLY A 27 13.79 -12.46 -42.69
CA GLY A 27 14.76 -13.36 -43.33
C GLY A 27 15.29 -14.48 -42.43
N GLY A 28 14.74 -14.63 -41.22
CA GLY A 28 15.08 -15.71 -40.29
C GLY A 28 14.35 -17.02 -40.58
N LYS A 29 14.69 -18.06 -39.80
CA LYS A 29 14.01 -19.37 -39.82
C LYS A 29 13.32 -19.59 -38.47
N ALA A 30 12.02 -19.89 -38.48
CA ALA A 30 11.24 -20.15 -37.27
C ALA A 30 10.14 -21.18 -37.54
N VAL A 31 9.72 -21.90 -36.49
CA VAL A 31 8.60 -22.86 -36.53
C VAL A 31 7.75 -22.67 -35.28
N SER A 32 6.42 -22.71 -35.46
CA SER A 32 5.48 -22.63 -34.34
C SER A 32 5.34 -23.99 -33.65
N ASN A 33 5.20 -23.97 -32.32
CA ASN A 33 4.78 -25.13 -31.54
C ASN A 33 3.66 -24.69 -30.56
N TYR A 34 2.62 -25.51 -30.45
CA TYR A 34 1.43 -25.22 -29.64
C TYR A 34 1.23 -26.23 -28.49
N ASN A 35 2.22 -27.08 -28.20
CA ASN A 35 2.14 -28.02 -27.10
C ASN A 35 2.24 -27.30 -25.74
N SER A 36 1.71 -27.94 -24.70
CA SER A 36 1.92 -27.47 -23.33
C SER A 36 3.41 -27.51 -23.00
N VAL A 37 3.89 -26.60 -22.16
CA VAL A 37 5.26 -26.67 -21.61
C VAL A 37 5.48 -27.92 -20.75
N GLU A 38 4.41 -28.58 -20.33
CA GLU A 38 4.51 -29.89 -19.69
C GLU A 38 4.88 -31.02 -20.67
N ASP A 39 4.62 -30.84 -21.96
CA ASP A 39 5.06 -31.71 -23.06
C ASP A 39 6.42 -31.27 -23.62
N GLY A 40 7.39 -31.02 -22.72
CA GLY A 40 8.69 -30.44 -23.09
C GLY A 40 9.47 -31.26 -24.13
N ASP A 41 9.27 -32.57 -24.17
CA ASP A 41 9.82 -33.48 -25.18
C ASP A 41 9.31 -33.17 -26.59
N LYS A 42 8.00 -32.91 -26.76
CA LYS A 42 7.39 -32.55 -28.05
C LYS A 42 7.85 -31.19 -28.55
N ILE A 43 8.08 -30.24 -27.62
CA ILE A 43 8.63 -28.91 -27.94
C ILE A 43 10.06 -29.06 -28.49
N VAL A 44 10.91 -29.81 -27.79
CA VAL A 44 12.29 -30.06 -28.22
C VAL A 44 12.33 -30.87 -29.52
N GLU A 45 11.47 -31.88 -29.68
CA GLU A 45 11.35 -32.66 -30.90
C GLU A 45 11.02 -31.79 -32.11
N THR A 46 10.14 -30.80 -31.94
CA THR A 46 9.79 -29.83 -33.00
C THR A 46 11.02 -29.05 -33.47
N ALA A 47 11.82 -28.52 -32.54
CA ALA A 47 13.05 -27.81 -32.86
C ALA A 47 14.08 -28.73 -33.54
N MET A 48 14.22 -29.97 -33.05
CA MET A 48 15.12 -30.97 -33.66
C MET A 48 14.69 -31.36 -35.07
N LYS A 49 13.39 -31.52 -35.34
CA LYS A 49 12.87 -31.82 -36.69
C LYS A 49 13.07 -30.66 -37.66
N ALA A 50 12.86 -29.42 -37.20
CA ALA A 50 12.96 -28.24 -38.05
C ALA A 50 14.41 -27.82 -38.33
N PHE A 51 15.29 -27.93 -37.33
CA PHE A 51 16.63 -27.31 -37.36
C PHE A 51 17.78 -28.26 -37.06
N GLY A 52 17.51 -29.50 -36.62
CA GLY A 52 18.53 -30.52 -36.37
C GLY A 52 19.35 -30.36 -35.09
N ARG A 53 19.11 -29.31 -34.29
CA ARG A 53 19.85 -28.99 -33.05
C ARG A 53 19.04 -28.10 -32.12
N VAL A 54 19.51 -27.95 -30.87
CA VAL A 54 19.03 -26.95 -29.90
C VAL A 54 20.26 -26.44 -29.15
N ASP A 55 20.46 -25.12 -29.07
CA ASP A 55 21.62 -24.50 -28.41
C ASP A 55 21.22 -23.64 -27.20
N ILE A 56 20.08 -22.96 -27.32
CA ILE A 56 19.60 -21.98 -26.35
C ILE A 56 18.17 -22.34 -25.97
N LEU A 57 17.87 -22.33 -24.68
CA LEU A 57 16.53 -22.52 -24.13
C LEU A 57 16.15 -21.33 -23.25
N ILE A 58 15.06 -20.65 -23.61
CA ILE A 58 14.47 -19.54 -22.85
C ILE A 58 13.12 -20.03 -22.28
N ASN A 59 13.12 -20.33 -20.98
CA ASN A 59 11.94 -20.70 -20.21
C ASN A 59 11.17 -19.44 -19.78
N ASN A 60 10.34 -18.92 -20.70
CA ASN A 60 9.59 -17.68 -20.57
C ASN A 60 8.07 -17.88 -20.43
N ALA A 61 7.54 -19.06 -20.76
CA ALA A 61 6.10 -19.32 -20.69
C ALA A 61 5.53 -19.00 -19.30
N GLY A 62 4.39 -18.32 -19.28
CA GLY A 62 3.80 -17.88 -18.04
C GLY A 62 2.34 -17.51 -18.14
N ILE A 63 1.68 -17.59 -16.99
CA ILE A 63 0.27 -17.26 -16.76
C ILE A 63 0.11 -16.63 -15.37
N LEU A 64 -0.96 -15.86 -15.15
CA LEU A 64 -1.26 -15.25 -13.85
C LEU A 64 -2.63 -15.69 -13.34
N ARG A 65 -2.73 -15.84 -12.02
CA ARG A 65 -3.97 -16.17 -11.27
C ARG A 65 -3.97 -15.42 -9.94
N ASP A 66 -3.96 -14.10 -10.04
CA ASP A 66 -3.79 -13.21 -8.89
C ASP A 66 -5.04 -13.21 -8.00
N LYS A 67 -4.91 -13.81 -6.82
CA LYS A 67 -5.94 -13.88 -5.78
C LYS A 67 -5.23 -13.82 -4.44
N SER A 68 -5.82 -13.10 -3.48
CA SER A 68 -5.34 -13.16 -2.09
C SER A 68 -5.23 -14.61 -1.63
N PHE A 69 -4.30 -14.90 -0.73
CA PHE A 69 -4.05 -16.26 -0.25
C PHE A 69 -5.33 -16.90 0.32
N ALA A 70 -6.20 -16.11 0.96
CA ALA A 70 -7.51 -16.56 1.42
C ALA A 70 -8.42 -17.10 0.29
N ARG A 71 -8.27 -16.62 -0.96
CA ARG A 71 -9.13 -16.93 -2.11
C ARG A 71 -8.48 -17.85 -3.17
N ILE A 72 -7.17 -18.08 -3.13
CA ILE A 72 -6.50 -19.05 -4.02
C ILE A 72 -7.11 -20.44 -3.82
N THR A 73 -7.41 -21.15 -4.90
CA THR A 73 -7.83 -22.56 -4.89
C THR A 73 -6.65 -23.48 -5.20
N ASP A 74 -6.78 -24.78 -4.91
CA ASP A 74 -5.79 -25.79 -5.29
C ASP A 74 -5.56 -25.79 -6.82
N SER A 75 -6.62 -25.62 -7.62
CA SER A 75 -6.50 -25.52 -9.08
C SER A 75 -5.73 -24.28 -9.54
N ASP A 76 -5.88 -23.14 -8.85
CA ASP A 76 -5.09 -21.94 -9.15
C ASP A 76 -3.61 -22.14 -8.79
N TRP A 77 -3.32 -22.90 -7.72
CA TRP A 77 -1.96 -23.25 -7.33
C TRP A 77 -1.33 -24.20 -8.35
N ASP A 78 -1.98 -25.34 -8.59
CA ASP A 78 -1.47 -26.41 -9.43
C ASP A 78 -1.22 -25.94 -10.86
N LEU A 79 -2.12 -25.12 -11.42
CA LEU A 79 -1.95 -24.54 -12.75
C LEU A 79 -0.72 -23.61 -12.84
N ILE A 80 -0.49 -22.76 -11.84
CA ILE A 80 0.69 -21.88 -11.83
C ILE A 80 1.99 -22.70 -11.69
N GLN A 81 2.02 -23.71 -10.81
CA GLN A 81 3.18 -24.59 -10.66
C GLN A 81 3.47 -25.39 -11.94
N ALA A 82 2.41 -25.92 -12.59
CA ALA A 82 2.51 -26.68 -13.82
C ALA A 82 3.18 -25.88 -14.95
N VAL A 83 2.78 -24.61 -15.15
CA VAL A 83 3.34 -23.79 -16.23
C VAL A 83 4.74 -23.26 -15.90
N HIS A 84 4.91 -22.63 -14.73
CA HIS A 84 6.13 -21.86 -14.47
C HIS A 84 7.29 -22.70 -13.97
N VAL A 85 7.03 -23.66 -13.08
CA VAL A 85 8.07 -24.42 -12.40
C VAL A 85 8.26 -25.79 -13.06
N ARG A 86 7.17 -26.57 -13.15
CA ARG A 86 7.21 -27.89 -13.78
C ARG A 86 7.45 -27.81 -15.29
N GLY A 87 6.83 -26.86 -15.99
CA GLY A 87 7.07 -26.63 -17.42
C GLY A 87 8.53 -26.31 -17.73
N SER A 88 9.13 -25.38 -16.99
CA SER A 88 10.57 -25.08 -17.09
C SER A 88 11.44 -26.32 -16.86
N TYR A 89 11.10 -27.15 -15.87
CA TYR A 89 11.74 -28.45 -15.65
C TYR A 89 11.60 -29.37 -16.87
N LYS A 90 10.39 -29.58 -17.39
CA LYS A 90 10.10 -30.52 -18.48
C LYS A 90 10.83 -30.15 -19.77
N VAL A 91 10.80 -28.89 -20.18
CA VAL A 91 11.48 -28.43 -21.41
C VAL A 91 12.99 -28.51 -21.23
N THR A 92 13.52 -28.08 -20.08
CA THR A 92 14.96 -28.17 -19.80
C THR A 92 15.44 -29.61 -19.76
N LYS A 93 14.67 -30.51 -19.15
CA LYS A 93 14.96 -31.95 -19.07
C LYS A 93 15.06 -32.58 -20.45
N ALA A 94 14.16 -32.22 -21.37
CA ALA A 94 14.18 -32.71 -22.75
C ALA A 94 15.39 -32.19 -23.55
N ALA A 95 15.79 -30.94 -23.33
CA ALA A 95 16.96 -30.35 -24.01
C ALA A 95 18.31 -30.81 -23.41
N TRP A 96 18.32 -31.28 -22.16
CA TRP A 96 19.55 -31.48 -21.37
C TRP A 96 20.56 -32.43 -22.02
N ASP A 97 20.11 -33.59 -22.50
CA ASP A 97 21.01 -34.57 -23.11
C ASP A 97 21.54 -34.12 -24.48
N ILE A 98 20.80 -33.27 -25.20
CA ILE A 98 21.28 -32.63 -26.43
C ILE A 98 22.45 -31.70 -26.07
N PHE A 99 22.25 -30.79 -25.12
CA PHE A 99 23.29 -29.87 -24.65
C PHE A 99 24.54 -30.60 -24.15
N ARG A 100 24.36 -31.68 -23.39
CA ARG A 100 25.47 -32.50 -22.87
C ARG A 100 26.29 -33.15 -23.97
N LYS A 101 25.63 -33.69 -25.00
CA LYS A 101 26.28 -34.38 -26.12
C LYS A 101 27.07 -33.39 -26.98
N GLN A 102 26.50 -32.22 -27.26
CA GLN A 102 27.15 -31.20 -28.09
C GLN A 102 28.15 -30.30 -27.33
N LYS A 103 28.26 -30.45 -26.00
CA LYS A 103 29.15 -29.66 -25.14
C LYS A 103 28.89 -28.15 -25.24
N PHE A 104 27.63 -27.79 -25.37
CA PHE A 104 27.18 -26.40 -25.39
C PHE A 104 25.69 -26.32 -25.02
N GLY A 105 25.35 -25.42 -24.13
CA GLY A 105 23.95 -25.07 -23.86
C GLY A 105 23.85 -23.73 -23.14
N ARG A 106 22.78 -23.00 -23.37
CA ARG A 106 22.46 -21.76 -22.66
C ARG A 106 21.01 -21.80 -22.22
N ILE A 107 20.75 -21.60 -20.94
CA ILE A 107 19.42 -21.69 -20.36
C ILE A 107 19.13 -20.36 -19.66
N ILE A 108 18.00 -19.75 -20.01
CA ILE A 108 17.47 -18.57 -19.32
C ILE A 108 16.15 -18.95 -18.68
N ASN A 109 16.08 -18.87 -17.36
CA ASN A 109 14.83 -19.00 -16.63
C ASN A 109 14.27 -17.61 -16.32
N THR A 110 12.97 -17.40 -16.56
CA THR A 110 12.32 -16.10 -16.30
C THR A 110 11.59 -16.13 -14.95
N ALA A 111 12.25 -15.60 -13.92
CA ALA A 111 11.67 -15.30 -12.62
C ALA A 111 10.84 -14.00 -12.68
N SER A 112 10.78 -13.24 -11.57
CA SER A 112 10.23 -11.87 -11.51
C SER A 112 10.60 -11.23 -10.18
N ALA A 113 10.59 -9.89 -10.12
CA ALA A 113 10.72 -9.18 -8.84
C ALA A 113 9.63 -9.60 -7.82
N ALA A 114 8.40 -9.80 -8.28
CA ALA A 114 7.30 -10.31 -7.44
C ALA A 114 7.58 -11.72 -6.89
N GLY A 115 8.25 -12.57 -7.67
CA GLY A 115 8.67 -13.89 -7.21
C GLY A 115 9.75 -13.80 -6.14
N ILE A 116 10.72 -12.88 -6.31
CA ILE A 116 11.86 -12.71 -5.40
C ILE A 116 11.42 -12.15 -4.05
N TYR A 117 10.69 -11.04 -4.05
CA TYR A 117 10.35 -10.31 -2.82
C TYR A 117 8.97 -10.65 -2.25
N GLY A 118 8.17 -11.45 -2.98
CA GLY A 118 6.76 -11.65 -2.70
C GLY A 118 5.89 -10.48 -3.18
N ASN A 119 4.63 -10.77 -3.48
CA ASN A 119 3.66 -9.75 -3.86
C ASN A 119 2.24 -10.14 -3.44
N PHE A 120 1.46 -9.16 -2.99
CA PHE A 120 0.12 -9.41 -2.47
C PHE A 120 -0.76 -10.09 -3.54
N GLY A 121 -1.42 -11.18 -3.19
CA GLY A 121 -2.30 -11.91 -4.09
C GLY A 121 -1.59 -12.83 -5.08
N GLN A 122 -0.30 -13.08 -4.90
CA GLN A 122 0.49 -13.93 -5.80
C GLN A 122 1.21 -15.07 -5.05
N ALA A 123 0.61 -15.61 -4.00
CA ALA A 123 1.24 -16.66 -3.17
C ALA A 123 1.55 -17.95 -3.96
N ASN A 124 0.76 -18.25 -5.00
CA ASN A 124 0.99 -19.35 -5.94
C ASN A 124 2.11 -19.05 -6.96
N TYR A 125 2.48 -17.78 -7.16
CA TYR A 125 3.49 -17.34 -8.13
C TYR A 125 4.91 -17.48 -7.56
N THR A 126 5.29 -18.69 -7.17
CA THR A 126 6.56 -19.03 -6.50
C THR A 126 7.76 -19.05 -7.45
N LYS A 127 7.90 -18.02 -8.31
CA LYS A 127 8.96 -17.93 -9.32
C LYS A 127 10.38 -17.87 -8.76
N LEU A 128 10.54 -17.60 -7.46
CA LEU A 128 11.84 -17.73 -6.78
C LEU A 128 12.40 -19.15 -6.87
N ALA A 129 11.55 -20.17 -7.00
CA ALA A 129 11.97 -21.56 -7.20
C ALA A 129 12.93 -21.72 -8.40
N LEU A 130 12.73 -20.92 -9.46
CA LEU A 130 13.56 -20.96 -10.67
C LEU A 130 15.00 -20.46 -10.44
N VAL A 131 15.26 -19.67 -9.39
CA VAL A 131 16.62 -19.21 -9.07
C VAL A 131 17.46 -20.42 -8.64
N SER A 132 16.99 -21.21 -7.68
CA SER A 132 17.69 -22.41 -7.20
C SER A 132 17.77 -23.50 -8.26
N PHE A 133 16.72 -23.63 -9.09
CA PHE A 133 16.74 -24.52 -10.24
C PHE A 133 17.91 -24.15 -11.16
N THR A 134 18.04 -22.87 -11.48
CA THR A 134 19.12 -22.31 -12.32
C THR A 134 20.49 -22.54 -11.71
N GLU A 135 20.69 -22.21 -10.43
CA GLU A 135 21.97 -22.42 -9.73
C GLU A 135 22.37 -23.91 -9.72
N THR A 136 21.39 -24.80 -9.59
CA THR A 136 21.64 -26.24 -9.65
C THR A 136 22.05 -26.68 -11.06
N LEU A 137 21.31 -26.24 -12.09
CA LEU A 137 21.65 -26.52 -13.49
C LEU A 137 23.04 -25.96 -13.85
N ALA A 138 23.38 -24.76 -13.38
CA ALA A 138 24.68 -24.14 -13.59
C ALA A 138 25.83 -25.03 -13.06
N LYS A 139 25.66 -25.57 -11.84
CA LYS A 139 26.62 -26.49 -11.20
C LYS A 139 26.70 -27.84 -11.93
N GLU A 140 25.57 -28.41 -12.35
CA GLU A 140 25.55 -29.69 -13.07
C GLU A 140 26.07 -29.58 -14.52
N GLY A 141 25.81 -28.45 -15.16
CA GLY A 141 26.06 -28.18 -16.56
C GLY A 141 27.46 -27.67 -16.89
N ALA A 142 28.18 -27.12 -15.90
CA ALA A 142 29.48 -26.45 -16.10
C ALA A 142 30.49 -27.31 -16.89
N LYS A 143 30.64 -28.60 -16.55
CA LYS A 143 31.57 -29.53 -17.23
C LYS A 143 31.20 -29.84 -18.70
N ALA A 144 29.99 -29.49 -19.11
CA ALA A 144 29.50 -29.64 -20.48
C ALA A 144 29.32 -28.28 -21.19
N ASN A 145 29.85 -27.18 -20.62
CA ASN A 145 29.66 -25.81 -21.13
C ASN A 145 28.17 -25.48 -21.32
N ILE A 146 27.36 -25.92 -20.35
CA ILE A 146 25.95 -25.56 -20.23
C ILE A 146 25.87 -24.49 -19.16
N HIS A 147 25.56 -23.26 -19.55
CA HIS A 147 25.35 -22.16 -18.61
C HIS A 147 23.85 -21.94 -18.40
N ALA A 148 23.47 -21.68 -17.16
CA ALA A 148 22.09 -21.36 -16.80
C ALA A 148 22.08 -20.05 -16.02
N ASN A 149 21.28 -19.08 -16.42
CA ASN A 149 21.10 -17.82 -15.71
C ASN A 149 19.60 -17.50 -15.55
N VAL A 150 19.27 -16.62 -14.62
CA VAL A 150 17.89 -16.23 -14.33
C VAL A 150 17.75 -14.73 -14.47
N ILE A 151 16.70 -14.30 -15.17
CA ILE A 151 16.29 -12.90 -15.22
C ILE A 151 15.03 -12.71 -14.39
N ALA A 152 14.95 -11.57 -13.72
CA ALA A 152 13.79 -11.11 -12.97
C ALA A 152 13.31 -9.80 -13.61
N PRO A 153 12.55 -9.90 -14.71
CA PRO A 153 11.99 -8.72 -15.32
C PRO A 153 11.03 -8.03 -14.37
N ILE A 154 11.13 -6.71 -14.30
CA ILE A 154 10.13 -5.88 -13.66
C ILE A 154 9.00 -5.63 -14.66
N ALA A 155 7.78 -5.92 -14.24
CA ALA A 155 6.57 -5.60 -14.98
C ALA A 155 5.72 -4.64 -14.15
N ALA A 156 4.97 -3.77 -14.83
CA ALA A 156 3.99 -2.96 -14.15
C ALA A 156 2.84 -3.86 -13.65
N SER A 157 2.53 -3.79 -12.36
CA SER A 157 1.28 -4.32 -11.83
C SER A 157 0.14 -3.33 -12.12
N ARG A 158 -1.12 -3.80 -12.16
CA ARG A 158 -2.30 -2.91 -12.28
C ARG A 158 -2.31 -1.75 -11.28
N MET A 159 -1.78 -1.97 -10.08
CA MET A 159 -1.67 -0.96 -9.03
C MET A 159 -0.57 0.06 -9.30
N THR A 160 0.53 -0.38 -9.92
CA THR A 160 1.66 0.49 -10.24
C THR A 160 1.50 1.18 -11.59
N GLU A 161 0.77 0.60 -12.55
CA GLU A 161 0.45 1.23 -13.85
C GLU A 161 -0.28 2.57 -13.67
N SER A 162 -1.21 2.65 -12.71
CA SER A 162 -1.96 3.89 -12.46
C SER A 162 -1.15 5.01 -11.79
N VAL A 163 0.06 4.71 -11.31
CA VAL A 163 0.92 5.67 -10.59
C VAL A 163 2.30 5.84 -11.21
N MET A 164 2.65 5.03 -12.22
CA MET A 164 3.93 5.14 -12.91
C MET A 164 3.91 6.27 -13.95
N PRO A 165 4.99 7.04 -14.07
CA PRO A 165 5.16 8.00 -15.17
C PRO A 165 5.03 7.33 -16.56
N PRO A 166 4.37 7.99 -17.55
CA PRO A 166 4.16 7.42 -18.88
C PRO A 166 5.44 7.03 -19.63
N ASP A 167 6.52 7.77 -19.44
CA ASP A 167 7.85 7.51 -20.01
C ASP A 167 8.48 6.23 -19.44
N VAL A 168 8.30 5.96 -18.14
CA VAL A 168 8.74 4.71 -17.53
C VAL A 168 7.88 3.53 -17.98
N LEU A 169 6.55 3.71 -18.08
CA LEU A 169 5.67 2.70 -18.66
C LEU A 169 6.05 2.37 -20.11
N ALA A 170 6.37 3.38 -20.92
CA ALA A 170 6.85 3.20 -22.28
C ALA A 170 8.22 2.51 -22.35
N ALA A 171 9.02 2.58 -21.27
CA ALA A 171 10.30 1.90 -21.13
C ALA A 171 10.18 0.45 -20.61
N LEU A 172 9.04 0.04 -20.05
CA LEU A 172 8.77 -1.34 -19.64
C LEU A 172 8.42 -2.25 -20.83
N LYS A 173 9.22 -2.17 -21.90
CA LYS A 173 9.09 -2.98 -23.11
C LYS A 173 10.08 -4.15 -23.12
N PRO A 174 9.73 -5.27 -23.79
CA PRO A 174 10.65 -6.39 -23.98
C PRO A 174 12.01 -6.01 -24.58
N ASP A 175 12.06 -4.94 -25.38
CA ASP A 175 13.27 -4.42 -26.02
C ASP A 175 14.37 -4.02 -25.02
N TYR A 176 14.03 -3.73 -23.77
CA TYR A 176 14.99 -3.42 -22.70
C TYR A 176 15.35 -4.63 -21.83
N VAL A 177 14.80 -5.81 -22.14
CA VAL A 177 15.07 -7.09 -21.46
C VAL A 177 15.86 -8.03 -22.38
N ALA A 178 15.45 -8.10 -23.65
CA ALA A 178 16.04 -9.00 -24.65
C ALA A 178 17.57 -8.85 -24.81
N PRO A 179 18.18 -7.65 -24.76
CA PRO A 179 19.62 -7.50 -24.89
C PRO A 179 20.43 -8.21 -23.80
N LEU A 180 19.95 -8.18 -22.54
CA LEU A 180 20.57 -8.92 -21.45
C LEU A 180 20.42 -10.43 -21.67
N VAL A 181 19.24 -10.88 -22.09
CA VAL A 181 18.98 -12.30 -22.40
C VAL A 181 19.94 -12.77 -23.49
N MET A 182 20.12 -11.99 -24.55
CA MET A 182 21.07 -12.29 -25.63
C MET A 182 22.51 -12.37 -25.10
N TYR A 183 22.97 -11.37 -24.35
CA TYR A 183 24.31 -11.41 -23.75
C TYR A 183 24.52 -12.69 -22.91
N LEU A 184 23.57 -13.04 -22.05
CA LEU A 184 23.63 -14.25 -21.22
C LEU A 184 23.53 -15.56 -22.01
N CYS A 185 23.05 -15.51 -23.26
CA CYS A 185 23.04 -16.65 -24.18
C CYS A 185 24.26 -16.70 -25.10
N HIS A 186 25.10 -15.66 -25.13
CA HIS A 186 26.25 -15.65 -26.01
C HIS A 186 27.37 -16.57 -25.47
N GLU A 187 28.22 -17.08 -26.35
CA GLU A 187 29.31 -17.97 -25.93
C GLU A 187 30.41 -17.27 -25.12
N SER A 188 30.55 -15.95 -25.27
CA SER A 188 31.49 -15.12 -24.53
C SER A 188 31.08 -14.85 -23.07
N THR A 189 29.82 -15.10 -22.69
CA THR A 189 29.38 -14.85 -21.32
C THR A 189 30.11 -15.74 -20.33
N GLN A 190 30.59 -15.15 -19.24
CA GLN A 190 31.16 -15.88 -18.11
C GLN A 190 30.12 -16.09 -16.99
N GLU A 191 28.93 -15.51 -17.14
CA GLU A 191 27.85 -15.63 -16.17
C GLU A 191 27.25 -17.04 -16.22
N ASN A 192 27.21 -17.69 -15.06
CA ASN A 192 26.62 -19.01 -14.88
C ASN A 192 26.12 -19.16 -13.43
N GLY A 193 24.83 -19.42 -13.26
CA GLY A 193 24.15 -19.44 -11.97
C GLY A 193 23.76 -18.06 -11.45
N SER A 194 23.75 -17.04 -12.33
CA SER A 194 23.53 -15.65 -11.91
C SER A 194 22.08 -15.20 -12.02
N LEU A 195 21.68 -14.32 -11.11
CA LEU A 195 20.39 -13.64 -11.08
C LEU A 195 20.53 -12.16 -11.42
N PHE A 196 19.75 -11.70 -12.40
CA PHE A 196 19.70 -10.31 -12.80
C PHE A 196 18.28 -9.74 -12.71
N GLU A 197 18.14 -8.58 -12.10
CA GLU A 197 16.96 -7.75 -12.26
C GLU A 197 17.12 -6.85 -13.49
N VAL A 198 16.04 -6.72 -14.26
CA VAL A 198 16.05 -5.99 -15.53
C VAL A 198 14.69 -5.37 -15.85
N GLY A 199 14.68 -4.18 -16.46
CA GLY A 199 13.45 -3.51 -16.89
C GLY A 199 13.65 -2.00 -16.99
N ALA A 200 12.86 -1.33 -17.84
CA ALA A 200 12.96 0.11 -18.05
C ALA A 200 14.40 0.60 -18.35
N GLY A 201 15.18 -0.20 -19.08
CA GLY A 201 16.58 0.11 -19.39
C GLY A 201 17.57 -0.03 -18.23
N PHE A 202 17.16 -0.49 -17.04
CA PHE A 202 18.10 -0.76 -15.94
C PHE A 202 18.43 -2.24 -15.84
N VAL A 203 19.68 -2.53 -15.47
CA VAL A 203 20.17 -3.89 -15.22
C VAL A 203 21.05 -3.92 -13.97
N ALA A 204 20.79 -4.85 -13.05
CA ALA A 204 21.64 -5.13 -11.89
C ALA A 204 21.68 -6.61 -11.55
N LYS A 205 22.85 -7.10 -11.10
CA LYS A 205 23.00 -8.45 -10.54
C LYS A 205 22.53 -8.49 -9.08
N LEU A 206 22.01 -9.64 -8.66
CA LEU A 206 21.68 -9.94 -7.27
C LEU A 206 22.55 -11.06 -6.74
N ARG A 207 22.86 -11.02 -5.44
CA ARG A 207 23.53 -12.09 -4.71
C ARG A 207 22.91 -12.25 -3.32
N TRP A 208 23.13 -13.41 -2.71
CA TRP A 208 22.84 -13.60 -1.30
C TRP A 208 23.86 -12.88 -0.43
N GLU A 209 23.36 -12.21 0.60
CA GLU A 209 24.15 -11.62 1.66
C GLU A 209 23.70 -12.25 2.99
N ARG A 210 24.65 -12.73 3.78
CA ARG A 210 24.41 -13.41 5.04
C ARG A 210 25.10 -12.66 6.17
N SER A 211 24.37 -12.35 7.23
CA SER A 211 24.95 -11.73 8.43
C SER A 211 26.03 -12.63 9.02
N LYS A 212 26.91 -12.04 9.84
CA LYS A 212 27.88 -12.83 10.62
C LYS A 212 27.17 -13.80 11.57
N GLY A 213 26.00 -13.41 12.04
CA GLY A 213 25.17 -14.18 12.94
C GLY A 213 25.69 -14.23 14.38
N ALA A 214 24.88 -14.82 15.25
CA ALA A 214 25.18 -15.05 16.65
C ALA A 214 25.54 -16.52 16.88
N VAL A 215 26.49 -16.76 17.79
CA VAL A 215 26.82 -18.10 18.30
C VAL A 215 26.30 -18.21 19.74
N PHE A 216 25.65 -19.32 20.01
CA PHE A 216 25.04 -19.71 21.27
C PHE A 216 25.79 -20.93 21.81
N LYS A 217 25.94 -21.00 23.12
CA LYS A 217 26.48 -22.21 23.75
C LYS A 217 25.53 -23.37 23.48
N ALA A 218 26.03 -24.42 22.83
CA ALA A 218 25.24 -25.57 22.40
C ALA A 218 24.97 -26.54 23.57
N ASP A 219 24.15 -26.12 24.53
CA ASP A 219 23.66 -26.90 25.67
C ASP A 219 22.26 -26.43 26.11
N ASP A 220 21.79 -26.91 27.26
CA ASP A 220 20.46 -26.63 27.81
C ASP A 220 20.22 -25.15 28.17
N THR A 221 21.26 -24.32 28.18
CA THR A 221 21.11 -22.87 28.37
C THR A 221 20.69 -22.16 27.07
N PHE A 222 20.74 -22.83 25.91
CA PHE A 222 20.25 -22.27 24.65
C PHE A 222 18.73 -22.32 24.61
N LEU A 223 18.10 -21.20 24.96
CA LEU A 223 16.64 -21.09 25.09
C LEU A 223 16.07 -20.01 24.17
N PRO A 224 14.77 -20.02 23.84
CA PRO A 224 14.14 -18.98 23.03
C PRO A 224 14.37 -17.56 23.57
N GLY A 225 14.38 -17.37 24.90
CA GLY A 225 14.68 -16.07 25.49
C GLY A 225 16.12 -15.60 25.23
N THR A 226 17.08 -16.51 25.16
CA THR A 226 18.48 -16.15 24.83
C THR A 226 18.65 -15.72 23.38
N VAL A 227 17.84 -16.28 22.48
CA VAL A 227 17.72 -15.81 21.09
C VAL A 227 17.22 -14.38 21.06
N ALA A 228 16.21 -14.05 21.88
CA ALA A 228 15.68 -12.69 21.98
C ALA A 228 16.75 -11.69 22.43
N VAL A 229 17.56 -12.04 23.43
CA VAL A 229 18.67 -11.21 23.92
C VAL A 229 19.70 -10.92 22.83
N LYS A 230 20.05 -11.93 22.01
CA LYS A 230 21.03 -11.80 20.93
C LYS A 230 20.42 -11.46 19.57
N TRP A 231 19.15 -11.04 19.51
CA TRP A 231 18.45 -10.85 18.24
C TRP A 231 19.18 -9.88 17.30
N ASN A 232 19.69 -8.76 17.84
CA ASN A 232 20.44 -7.78 17.04
C ASN A 232 21.71 -8.38 16.43
N GLU A 233 22.45 -9.24 17.14
CA GLU A 233 23.63 -9.92 16.59
C GLU A 233 23.28 -10.85 15.42
N ILE A 234 22.11 -11.49 15.45
CA ILE A 234 21.62 -12.35 14.36
C ILE A 234 21.33 -11.53 13.11
N THR A 235 20.74 -10.34 13.28
CA THR A 235 20.21 -9.51 12.18
C THR A 235 21.15 -8.38 11.75
N GLU A 236 22.37 -8.32 12.27
CA GLU A 236 23.34 -7.26 11.97
C GLU A 236 24.21 -7.60 10.75
N PHE A 237 24.26 -6.68 9.77
CA PHE A 237 24.94 -6.87 8.48
C PHE A 237 26.24 -6.05 8.34
N THR A 238 26.81 -5.53 9.43
CA THR A 238 28.08 -4.77 9.39
C THR A 238 29.27 -5.56 8.81
N ASN A 239 29.31 -6.90 8.97
CA ASN A 239 30.38 -7.77 8.42
C ASN A 239 29.78 -9.01 7.76
N PRO A 240 29.12 -8.86 6.60
CA PRO A 240 28.39 -9.93 5.99
C PRO A 240 29.31 -10.86 5.18
N THR A 241 28.78 -12.02 4.80
CA THR A 241 29.38 -12.98 3.88
C THR A 241 28.46 -13.18 2.67
N TYR A 242 29.01 -13.65 1.55
CA TYR A 242 28.26 -13.79 0.28
C TYR A 242 28.30 -15.26 -0.20
N PRO A 243 27.56 -16.15 0.46
CA PRO A 243 27.58 -17.58 0.16
C PRO A 243 27.00 -17.88 -1.23
N THR A 244 27.58 -18.88 -1.89
CA THR A 244 27.18 -19.42 -3.21
C THR A 244 27.05 -20.94 -3.18
N SER A 245 27.39 -21.58 -2.06
CA SER A 245 27.31 -23.01 -1.85
C SER A 245 26.80 -23.35 -0.44
N PRO A 246 26.05 -24.46 -0.28
CA PRO A 246 25.67 -24.96 1.05
C PRO A 246 26.86 -25.22 1.98
N GLY A 247 28.07 -25.43 1.43
CA GLY A 247 29.30 -25.67 2.18
C GLY A 247 30.04 -24.41 2.65
N ASP A 248 29.60 -23.20 2.30
CA ASP A 248 30.33 -21.96 2.61
C ASP A 248 30.18 -21.53 4.08
N ALA A 249 29.26 -22.12 4.84
CA ALA A 249 29.26 -22.01 6.29
C ALA A 249 30.15 -23.09 6.90
N ASP A 250 31.17 -22.68 7.67
CA ASP A 250 31.99 -23.58 8.48
C ASP A 250 31.20 -24.04 9.73
N PHE A 251 30.22 -24.91 9.50
CA PHE A 251 29.36 -25.43 10.58
C PHE A 251 30.16 -26.19 11.63
N VAL A 252 31.27 -26.84 11.27
CA VAL A 252 32.13 -27.58 12.20
C VAL A 252 32.85 -26.60 13.13
N GLY A 253 33.54 -25.60 12.58
CA GLY A 253 34.18 -24.57 13.38
C GLY A 253 33.20 -23.75 14.22
N LEU A 254 32.00 -23.49 13.69
CA LEU A 254 30.92 -22.82 14.44
C LEU A 254 30.44 -23.67 15.61
N LEU A 255 30.29 -24.99 15.44
CA LEU A 255 29.90 -25.90 16.52
C LEU A 255 31.00 -26.01 17.59
N GLU A 256 32.26 -26.10 17.19
CA GLU A 256 33.38 -26.11 18.16
C GLU A 256 33.45 -24.81 18.94
N LYS A 257 33.24 -23.66 18.26
CA LYS A 257 33.11 -22.37 18.92
C LYS A 257 31.92 -22.34 19.87
N ALA A 258 30.76 -22.86 19.45
CA ALA A 258 29.57 -22.95 20.28
C ALA A 258 29.82 -23.78 21.55
N LYS A 259 30.50 -24.93 21.44
CA LYS A 259 30.86 -25.78 22.60
C LYS A 259 31.83 -25.08 23.55
N ALA A 260 32.73 -24.25 23.04
CA ALA A 260 33.73 -23.54 23.84
C ALA A 260 33.21 -22.28 24.56
N LEU A 261 32.00 -21.80 24.23
CA LEU A 261 31.42 -20.62 24.88
C LEU A 261 31.09 -20.88 26.37
N PRO A 262 31.11 -19.83 27.22
CA PRO A 262 30.45 -19.90 28.52
C PRO A 262 28.94 -20.07 28.35
N SER A 263 28.24 -20.37 29.45
CA SER A 263 26.77 -20.50 29.46
C SER A 263 26.10 -19.27 28.81
N ASN A 264 24.99 -19.52 28.10
CA ASN A 264 24.22 -18.45 27.47
C ASN A 264 23.70 -17.44 28.52
N PRO A 265 23.54 -16.16 28.15
CA PRO A 265 23.07 -15.14 29.07
C PRO A 265 21.68 -15.50 29.64
N LYS A 266 21.43 -15.13 30.90
CA LYS A 266 20.08 -15.26 31.47
C LYS A 266 19.09 -14.45 30.65
N SER A 267 17.90 -14.99 30.45
CA SER A 267 16.82 -14.37 29.71
C SER A 267 15.49 -14.60 30.40
N GLU A 268 14.46 -13.89 29.97
CA GLU A 268 13.08 -14.24 30.30
C GLU A 268 12.74 -15.65 29.80
N ASP A 269 11.85 -16.31 30.54
CA ASP A 269 11.35 -17.65 30.21
C ASP A 269 10.11 -17.49 29.30
N LEU A 270 10.31 -17.62 27.99
CA LEU A 270 9.26 -17.45 26.99
C LEU A 270 8.34 -18.68 26.97
N LYS A 271 7.07 -18.50 27.38
CA LYS A 271 6.04 -19.54 27.46
C LYS A 271 5.05 -19.49 26.30
N PHE A 272 4.45 -20.63 25.99
CA PHE A 272 3.45 -20.82 24.94
C PHE A 272 2.10 -21.23 25.52
N ASP A 273 1.82 -20.81 26.75
CA ASP A 273 0.59 -21.17 27.45
C ASP A 273 -0.64 -20.78 26.64
N GLY A 274 -1.56 -21.74 26.48
CA GLY A 274 -2.79 -21.56 25.72
C GLY A 274 -2.61 -21.46 24.19
N LYS A 275 -1.40 -21.65 23.65
CA LYS A 275 -1.15 -21.73 22.21
C LYS A 275 -1.24 -23.18 21.73
N VAL A 276 -1.69 -23.36 20.49
CA VAL A 276 -1.71 -24.65 19.80
C VAL A 276 -0.76 -24.64 18.60
N ALA A 277 0.16 -25.61 18.57
CA ALA A 277 1.16 -25.76 17.51
C ALA A 277 0.91 -27.01 16.67
N ILE A 278 0.95 -26.87 15.34
CA ILE A 278 1.04 -27.98 14.40
C ILE A 278 2.50 -28.09 13.95
N VAL A 279 3.11 -29.25 14.11
CA VAL A 279 4.47 -29.53 13.59
C VAL A 279 4.40 -30.72 12.64
N THR A 280 4.74 -30.50 11.38
CA THR A 280 4.73 -31.57 10.35
C THR A 280 6.09 -32.25 10.22
N GLY A 281 6.09 -33.56 9.94
CA GLY A 281 7.31 -34.39 9.97
C GLY A 281 7.93 -34.43 11.37
N ALA A 282 7.09 -34.55 12.40
CA ALA A 282 7.48 -34.42 13.80
C ALA A 282 7.80 -35.75 14.50
N GLY A 283 7.78 -36.89 13.79
CA GLY A 283 8.08 -38.20 14.35
C GLY A 283 9.56 -38.44 14.62
N GLY A 284 10.47 -37.56 14.16
CA GLY A 284 11.91 -37.65 14.41
C GLY A 284 12.67 -36.38 14.01
N GLY A 285 13.98 -36.36 14.28
CA GLY A 285 14.88 -35.27 13.87
C GLY A 285 14.44 -33.88 14.34
N LEU A 286 14.52 -32.89 13.44
CA LEU A 286 14.15 -31.48 13.69
C LEU A 286 12.71 -31.32 14.18
N GLY A 287 11.74 -31.95 13.50
CA GLY A 287 10.33 -31.82 13.87
C GLY A 287 10.03 -32.35 15.27
N ARG A 288 10.65 -33.48 15.67
CA ARG A 288 10.54 -33.99 17.04
C ARG A 288 11.09 -33.00 18.06
N ALA A 289 12.27 -32.44 17.82
CA ALA A 289 12.89 -31.46 18.73
C ALA A 289 12.03 -30.20 18.88
N TYR A 290 11.43 -29.71 17.79
CA TYR A 290 10.50 -28.58 17.83
C TYR A 290 9.25 -28.89 18.67
N ALA A 291 8.63 -30.06 18.43
CA ALA A 291 7.43 -30.49 19.14
C ALA A 291 7.68 -30.66 20.65
N LEU A 292 8.80 -31.29 21.03
CA LEU A 292 9.18 -31.49 22.42
C LEU A 292 9.43 -30.16 23.14
N LEU A 293 10.18 -29.25 22.51
CA LEU A 293 10.48 -27.95 23.13
C LEU A 293 9.21 -27.10 23.28
N LEU A 294 8.35 -27.02 22.26
CA LEU A 294 7.09 -26.30 22.35
C LEU A 294 6.17 -26.88 23.43
N GLY A 295 6.06 -28.21 23.51
CA GLY A 295 5.30 -28.90 24.56
C GLY A 295 5.84 -28.60 25.96
N LYS A 296 7.17 -28.64 26.14
CA LYS A 296 7.84 -28.29 27.40
C LYS A 296 7.59 -26.83 27.82
N LEU A 297 7.43 -25.93 26.85
CA LEU A 297 7.19 -24.51 27.08
C LEU A 297 5.69 -24.15 27.17
N GLY A 298 4.79 -25.13 27.22
CA GLY A 298 3.36 -24.92 27.53
C GLY A 298 2.40 -24.98 26.33
N ALA A 299 2.89 -25.16 25.10
CA ALA A 299 2.03 -25.32 23.93
C ALA A 299 1.31 -26.67 23.94
N SER A 300 0.09 -26.70 23.41
CA SER A 300 -0.56 -27.96 23.00
C SER A 300 -0.13 -28.30 21.58
N VAL A 301 0.37 -29.51 21.34
CA VAL A 301 1.06 -29.86 20.08
C VAL A 301 0.33 -30.93 19.28
N VAL A 302 0.06 -30.67 18.01
CA VAL A 302 -0.27 -31.70 17.02
C VAL A 302 1.02 -32.18 16.39
N VAL A 303 1.36 -33.44 16.65
CA VAL A 303 2.54 -34.13 16.10
C VAL A 303 2.10 -34.84 14.83
N ASN A 304 2.32 -34.21 13.68
CA ASN A 304 2.02 -34.81 12.38
C ASN A 304 3.25 -35.57 11.85
N ASP A 305 3.08 -36.87 11.56
CA ASP A 305 4.06 -37.66 10.82
C ASP A 305 3.38 -38.81 10.06
N LEU A 306 3.61 -38.89 8.75
CA LEU A 306 3.05 -39.93 7.88
C LEU A 306 3.69 -41.31 8.13
N GLY A 307 4.81 -41.37 8.88
CA GLY A 307 5.49 -42.63 9.20
C GLY A 307 6.32 -43.22 8.07
N VAL A 308 6.69 -42.40 7.08
CA VAL A 308 7.47 -42.81 5.90
C VAL A 308 8.98 -42.72 6.14
N SER A 309 9.79 -43.39 5.30
CA SER A 309 11.25 -43.28 5.26
C SER A 309 11.74 -41.91 4.72
N ALA A 310 13.05 -41.62 4.78
CA ALA A 310 13.61 -40.37 4.21
C ALA A 310 13.40 -40.27 2.69
N HIS A 311 13.15 -41.42 2.04
CA HIS A 311 12.80 -41.52 0.64
C HIS A 311 11.28 -41.60 0.41
N GLY A 312 10.43 -41.41 1.43
CA GLY A 312 8.98 -41.46 1.29
C GLY A 312 8.40 -42.86 1.09
N GLN A 313 9.02 -43.91 1.66
CA GLN A 313 8.55 -45.30 1.55
C GLN A 313 8.07 -45.86 2.90
N GLY A 314 7.08 -46.77 2.88
CA GLY A 314 6.49 -47.37 4.08
C GLY A 314 5.49 -46.44 4.80
N ALA A 315 4.75 -46.96 5.78
CA ALA A 315 3.91 -46.15 6.66
C ALA A 315 3.78 -46.85 8.02
N THR A 316 4.44 -46.32 9.05
CA THR A 316 4.24 -46.79 10.44
C THR A 316 3.80 -45.63 11.31
N SER A 317 2.60 -45.69 11.90
CA SER A 317 2.05 -44.65 12.78
C SER A 317 2.86 -44.42 14.07
N SER A 318 3.67 -45.41 14.47
CA SER A 318 4.37 -45.43 15.77
C SER A 318 5.32 -44.26 16.04
N ALA A 319 5.78 -43.52 15.02
CA ALA A 319 6.74 -42.42 15.21
C ALA A 319 6.09 -41.19 15.86
N ALA A 320 4.93 -40.76 15.37
CA ALA A 320 4.19 -39.66 15.97
C ALA A 320 3.70 -40.02 17.39
N ASP A 321 3.26 -41.26 17.59
CA ASP A 321 2.77 -41.76 18.88
C ASP A 321 3.83 -41.67 19.98
N LYS A 322 5.08 -42.06 19.66
CA LYS A 322 6.20 -41.99 20.61
C LYS A 322 6.47 -40.56 21.07
N VAL A 323 6.48 -39.60 20.14
CA VAL A 323 6.72 -38.19 20.48
C VAL A 323 5.57 -37.60 21.28
N VAL A 324 4.33 -37.98 20.99
CA VAL A 324 3.16 -37.59 21.79
C VAL A 324 3.29 -38.12 23.22
N GLU A 325 3.69 -39.37 23.38
CA GLU A 325 3.89 -39.98 24.70
C GLU A 325 5.02 -39.29 25.47
N GLU A 326 6.15 -38.98 24.82
CA GLU A 326 7.25 -38.22 25.42
C GLU A 326 6.79 -36.84 25.92
N ILE A 327 6.00 -36.11 25.12
CA ILE A 327 5.43 -34.81 25.52
C ILE A 327 4.51 -34.96 26.74
N ARG A 328 3.65 -35.98 26.75
CA ARG A 328 2.71 -36.24 27.85
C ARG A 328 3.44 -36.65 29.14
N GLN A 329 4.46 -37.49 29.04
CA GLN A 329 5.30 -37.88 30.18
C GLN A 329 6.05 -36.69 30.77
N ALA A 330 6.42 -35.71 29.95
CA ALA A 330 6.99 -34.45 30.38
C ALA A 330 5.96 -33.43 30.92
N GLY A 331 4.68 -33.82 31.04
CA GLY A 331 3.59 -32.98 31.56
C GLY A 331 2.94 -32.05 30.54
N GLY A 332 3.31 -32.15 29.25
CA GLY A 332 2.74 -31.37 28.15
C GLY A 332 1.46 -31.97 27.56
N LYS A 333 0.86 -31.27 26.60
CA LYS A 333 -0.34 -31.72 25.87
C LYS A 333 0.00 -31.99 24.41
N ALA A 334 -0.29 -33.19 23.93
CA ALA A 334 -0.09 -33.53 22.53
C ALA A 334 -1.10 -34.55 21.98
N VAL A 335 -1.31 -34.50 20.66
CA VAL A 335 -2.11 -35.47 19.89
C VAL A 335 -1.37 -35.82 18.59
N ALA A 336 -1.44 -37.08 18.17
CA ALA A 336 -0.84 -37.55 16.94
C ALA A 336 -1.75 -37.25 15.74
N ASN A 337 -1.14 -37.02 14.58
CA ASN A 337 -1.80 -37.03 13.29
C ASN A 337 -0.93 -37.79 12.27
N TYR A 338 -1.57 -38.58 11.40
CA TYR A 338 -0.87 -39.45 10.45
C TYR A 338 -1.18 -39.11 8.98
N ASP A 339 -1.87 -38.00 8.73
CA ASP A 339 -2.27 -37.61 7.40
C ASP A 339 -1.07 -37.07 6.60
N SER A 340 -1.15 -37.21 5.28
CA SER A 340 -0.20 -36.55 4.38
C SER A 340 -0.33 -35.03 4.51
N VAL A 341 0.78 -34.31 4.36
CA VAL A 341 0.75 -32.84 4.29
C VAL A 341 -0.01 -32.31 3.06
N GLU A 342 -0.29 -33.17 2.08
CA GLU A 342 -1.21 -32.82 0.99
C GLU A 342 -2.67 -32.76 1.45
N ASP A 343 -3.02 -33.43 2.55
CA ASP A 343 -4.36 -33.40 3.17
C ASP A 343 -4.38 -32.41 4.35
N GLY A 344 -3.86 -31.21 4.11
CA GLY A 344 -3.66 -30.20 5.15
C GLY A 344 -4.91 -29.85 5.96
N GLU A 345 -6.10 -29.99 5.37
CA GLU A 345 -7.38 -29.84 6.06
C GLU A 345 -7.58 -30.84 7.20
N LYS A 346 -7.16 -32.09 7.05
CA LYS A 346 -7.29 -33.13 8.10
C LYS A 346 -6.32 -32.89 9.25
N ILE A 347 -5.12 -32.41 8.94
CA ILE A 347 -4.11 -32.02 9.94
C ILE A 347 -4.65 -30.86 10.80
N VAL A 348 -5.18 -29.82 10.15
CA VAL A 348 -5.76 -28.66 10.86
C VAL A 348 -7.01 -29.07 11.63
N GLU A 349 -7.87 -29.91 11.04
CA GLU A 349 -9.05 -30.45 11.72
C GLU A 349 -8.68 -31.19 13.01
N THR A 350 -7.56 -31.92 13.03
CA THR A 350 -7.05 -32.57 14.25
C THR A 350 -6.75 -31.55 15.35
N ALA A 351 -6.10 -30.42 15.02
CA ALA A 351 -5.84 -29.34 15.98
C ALA A 351 -7.14 -28.73 16.53
N ILE A 352 -8.10 -28.46 15.65
CA ILE A 352 -9.39 -27.88 16.03
C ILE A 352 -10.21 -28.85 16.88
N LYS A 353 -10.28 -30.14 16.54
CA LYS A 353 -10.99 -31.15 17.32
C LYS A 353 -10.37 -31.37 18.70
N ALA A 354 -9.04 -31.44 18.78
CA ALA A 354 -8.36 -31.74 20.04
C ALA A 354 -8.26 -30.53 20.98
N PHE A 355 -8.06 -29.33 20.42
CA PHE A 355 -7.67 -28.15 21.21
C PHE A 355 -8.50 -26.88 20.89
N GLY A 356 -9.40 -26.92 19.91
CA GLY A 356 -10.31 -25.82 19.59
C GLY A 356 -9.70 -24.64 18.83
N ARG A 357 -8.39 -24.67 18.53
CA ARG A 357 -7.66 -23.56 17.89
C ARG A 357 -6.37 -24.04 17.22
N VAL A 358 -5.74 -23.16 16.44
CA VAL A 358 -4.38 -23.31 15.90
C VAL A 358 -3.70 -21.93 15.90
N ASP A 359 -2.47 -21.84 16.38
CA ASP A 359 -1.73 -20.59 16.54
C ASP A 359 -0.39 -20.61 15.81
N ILE A 360 0.29 -21.76 15.87
CA ILE A 360 1.63 -21.97 15.36
C ILE A 360 1.61 -23.08 14.33
N ILE A 361 2.27 -22.88 13.19
CA ILE A 361 2.46 -23.90 12.16
C ILE A 361 3.94 -23.97 11.83
N ILE A 362 4.54 -25.14 12.02
CA ILE A 362 5.91 -25.43 11.61
C ILE A 362 5.84 -26.45 10.47
N ASN A 363 5.98 -25.96 9.24
CA ASN A 363 5.98 -26.76 8.03
C ASN A 363 7.39 -27.35 7.81
N ASN A 364 7.64 -28.49 8.43
CA ASN A 364 8.95 -29.15 8.46
C ASN A 364 9.00 -30.48 7.67
N ALA A 365 7.85 -31.08 7.33
CA ALA A 365 7.81 -32.35 6.59
C ALA A 365 8.64 -32.32 5.30
N GLY A 366 9.31 -33.44 5.00
CA GLY A 366 10.23 -33.52 3.88
C GLY A 366 10.75 -34.91 3.57
N ILE A 367 11.23 -35.07 2.33
CA ILE A 367 11.82 -36.30 1.77
C ILE A 367 12.98 -35.95 0.82
N LEU A 368 13.78 -36.94 0.44
CA LEU A 368 14.85 -36.80 -0.56
C LEU A 368 14.70 -37.80 -1.71
N ARG A 369 14.90 -37.29 -2.94
CA ARG A 369 15.00 -38.04 -4.20
C ARG A 369 16.19 -37.52 -5.01
N ASP A 370 17.37 -37.62 -4.40
CA ASP A 370 18.59 -37.07 -4.97
C ASP A 370 19.03 -37.86 -6.21
N LYS A 371 19.15 -37.15 -7.33
CA LYS A 371 19.56 -37.65 -8.65
C LYS A 371 20.20 -36.50 -9.42
N SER A 372 21.32 -36.76 -10.10
CA SER A 372 21.80 -35.86 -11.17
C SER A 372 20.64 -35.51 -12.10
N PHE A 373 20.53 -34.27 -12.54
CA PHE A 373 19.43 -33.79 -13.37
C PHE A 373 19.18 -34.67 -14.60
N ALA A 374 20.25 -35.19 -15.23
CA ALA A 374 20.16 -36.13 -16.34
C ALA A 374 19.43 -37.45 -16.00
N ARG A 375 19.54 -37.95 -14.77
CA ARG A 375 18.94 -39.21 -14.29
C ARG A 375 17.66 -39.03 -13.49
N MET A 376 17.30 -37.79 -13.15
CA MET A 376 16.06 -37.47 -12.44
C MET A 376 14.85 -37.81 -13.30
N THR A 377 13.89 -38.55 -12.74
CA THR A 377 12.61 -38.86 -13.39
C THR A 377 11.55 -37.81 -13.04
N ASP A 378 10.46 -37.76 -13.80
CA ASP A 378 9.29 -36.92 -13.46
C ASP A 378 8.74 -37.29 -12.07
N GLN A 379 8.73 -38.58 -11.71
CA GLN A 379 8.25 -39.03 -10.40
C GLN A 379 9.15 -38.52 -9.25
N ASP A 380 10.47 -38.51 -9.45
CA ASP A 380 11.41 -37.94 -8.47
C ASP A 380 11.20 -36.44 -8.27
N TRP A 381 10.88 -35.72 -9.35
CA TRP A 381 10.55 -34.29 -9.31
C TRP A 381 9.23 -34.04 -8.60
N ASP A 382 8.16 -34.67 -9.11
CA ASP A 382 6.78 -34.41 -8.70
C ASP A 382 6.55 -34.76 -7.22
N LEU A 383 7.14 -35.86 -6.74
CA LEU A 383 6.97 -36.26 -5.33
C LEU A 383 7.62 -35.24 -4.37
N VAL A 384 8.82 -34.75 -4.69
CA VAL A 384 9.52 -33.75 -3.88
C VAL A 384 8.75 -32.41 -3.88
N GLN A 385 8.26 -31.96 -5.04
CA GLN A 385 7.45 -30.74 -5.13
C GLN A 385 6.14 -30.86 -4.32
N ARG A 386 5.47 -32.01 -4.40
CA ARG A 386 4.21 -32.26 -3.66
C ARG A 386 4.41 -32.23 -2.15
N VAL A 387 5.39 -32.96 -1.62
CA VAL A 387 5.62 -33.03 -0.17
C VAL A 387 6.10 -31.69 0.39
N HIS A 388 7.06 -31.04 -0.27
CA HIS A 388 7.69 -29.85 0.28
C HIS A 388 6.89 -28.58 0.02
N LEU A 389 6.71 -28.23 -1.25
CA LEU A 389 6.15 -26.93 -1.63
C LEU A 389 4.62 -26.95 -1.55
N ARG A 390 3.98 -27.93 -2.22
CA ARG A 390 2.51 -28.05 -2.20
C ARG A 390 1.98 -28.42 -0.82
N GLY A 391 2.66 -29.30 -0.07
CA GLY A 391 2.31 -29.65 1.31
C GLY A 391 2.34 -28.45 2.25
N THR A 392 3.41 -27.65 2.20
CA THR A 392 3.51 -26.38 2.95
C THR A 392 2.35 -25.44 2.63
N TYR A 393 1.99 -25.32 1.35
CA TYR A 393 0.81 -24.59 0.91
C TYR A 393 -0.48 -25.15 1.51
N LYS A 394 -0.74 -26.45 1.39
CA LYS A 394 -2.00 -27.10 1.80
C LYS A 394 -2.26 -26.95 3.29
N VAL A 395 -1.27 -27.24 4.15
CA VAL A 395 -1.40 -27.10 5.61
C VAL A 395 -1.66 -25.63 5.98
N THR A 396 -0.87 -24.71 5.41
CA THR A 396 -1.01 -23.28 5.70
C THR A 396 -2.36 -22.73 5.22
N LYS A 397 -2.82 -23.17 4.04
CA LYS A 397 -4.09 -22.77 3.44
C LYS A 397 -5.27 -23.21 4.30
N ALA A 398 -5.24 -24.43 4.82
CA ALA A 398 -6.27 -24.96 5.72
C ALA A 398 -6.34 -24.18 7.04
N ALA A 399 -5.20 -23.75 7.59
CA ALA A 399 -5.14 -23.02 8.84
C ALA A 399 -5.45 -21.52 8.70
N TRP A 400 -5.22 -20.92 7.53
CA TRP A 400 -5.31 -19.48 7.29
C TRP A 400 -6.60 -18.80 7.76
N PRO A 401 -7.80 -19.38 7.55
CA PRO A 401 -9.05 -18.79 8.04
C PRO A 401 -9.09 -18.65 9.56
N TYR A 402 -8.55 -19.63 10.29
CA TYR A 402 -8.48 -19.60 11.75
C TYR A 402 -7.52 -18.52 12.24
N LEU A 403 -6.32 -18.46 11.66
CA LEU A 403 -5.30 -17.45 11.98
C LEU A 403 -5.80 -16.03 11.72
N THR A 404 -6.51 -15.84 10.61
CA THR A 404 -7.09 -14.54 10.24
C THR A 404 -8.21 -14.12 11.18
N LYS A 405 -9.12 -15.05 11.53
CA LYS A 405 -10.26 -14.78 12.42
C LYS A 405 -9.78 -14.39 13.82
N GLN A 406 -8.75 -15.05 14.34
CA GLN A 406 -8.21 -14.76 15.68
C GLN A 406 -7.24 -13.58 15.72
N LYS A 407 -6.82 -13.05 14.56
CA LYS A 407 -5.79 -12.01 14.43
C LYS A 407 -4.47 -12.37 15.14
N TYR A 408 -4.04 -13.62 14.98
CA TYR A 408 -2.79 -14.12 15.49
C TYR A 408 -2.34 -15.32 14.66
N GLY A 409 -1.06 -15.39 14.33
CA GLY A 409 -0.47 -16.59 13.75
C GLY A 409 1.05 -16.50 13.68
N ARG A 410 1.72 -17.64 13.82
CA ARG A 410 3.16 -17.77 13.64
C ARG A 410 3.44 -18.97 12.75
N ILE A 411 3.97 -18.72 11.56
CA ILE A 411 4.24 -19.75 10.55
C ILE A 411 5.74 -19.80 10.30
N ILE A 412 6.33 -20.98 10.50
CA ILE A 412 7.73 -21.23 10.24
C ILE A 412 7.80 -22.27 9.13
N ASN A 413 8.42 -21.88 8.02
CA ASN A 413 8.59 -22.75 6.87
C ASN A 413 10.04 -23.20 6.74
N THR A 414 10.25 -24.49 6.48
CA THR A 414 11.60 -25.07 6.38
C THR A 414 12.08 -25.10 4.93
N ALA A 415 12.96 -24.16 4.57
CA ALA A 415 13.76 -24.17 3.35
C ALA A 415 15.01 -25.06 3.54
N SER A 416 16.16 -24.68 2.97
CA SER A 416 17.47 -25.31 3.12
C SER A 416 18.54 -24.42 2.50
N SER A 417 19.81 -24.53 2.94
CA SER A 417 20.94 -23.93 2.23
C SER A 417 21.07 -24.46 0.79
N VAL A 418 20.66 -25.70 0.53
CA VAL A 418 20.53 -26.26 -0.83
C VAL A 418 19.47 -25.50 -1.65
N GLY A 419 18.38 -25.05 -1.01
CA GLY A 419 17.40 -24.19 -1.65
C GLY A 419 17.98 -22.81 -1.93
N LEU A 420 18.69 -22.20 -0.98
CA LEU A 420 19.26 -20.87 -1.15
C LEU A 420 20.31 -20.82 -2.26
N TYR A 421 21.19 -21.82 -2.35
CA TYR A 421 22.41 -21.72 -3.15
C TYR A 421 22.48 -22.73 -4.32
N GLY A 422 21.50 -23.62 -4.44
CA GLY A 422 21.53 -24.75 -5.38
C GLY A 422 22.59 -25.81 -5.01
N ASN A 423 22.37 -27.06 -5.43
CA ASN A 423 23.33 -28.14 -5.22
C ASN A 423 23.26 -29.20 -6.31
N PHE A 424 24.41 -29.71 -6.74
CA PHE A 424 24.49 -30.76 -7.75
C PHE A 424 23.65 -31.99 -7.32
N GLY A 425 22.81 -32.51 -8.21
CA GLY A 425 22.02 -33.71 -7.96
C GLY A 425 20.76 -33.51 -7.14
N GLN A 426 20.38 -32.25 -6.85
CA GLN A 426 19.23 -31.91 -6.02
C GLN A 426 18.29 -30.90 -6.68
N ALA A 427 18.20 -30.89 -8.01
CA ALA A 427 17.40 -29.90 -8.76
C ALA A 427 15.92 -29.85 -8.32
N ASN A 428 15.31 -30.98 -7.97
CA ASN A 428 13.96 -31.06 -7.43
C ASN A 428 13.87 -30.43 -6.02
N TYR A 429 14.76 -30.84 -5.12
CA TYR A 429 14.76 -30.40 -3.72
C TYR A 429 15.13 -28.92 -3.59
N SER A 430 16.16 -28.46 -4.28
CA SER A 430 16.61 -27.07 -4.29
C SER A 430 15.50 -26.12 -4.78
N THR A 431 14.86 -26.47 -5.90
CA THR A 431 13.70 -25.76 -6.45
C THR A 431 12.54 -25.70 -5.46
N ALA A 432 12.16 -26.83 -4.86
CA ALA A 432 11.05 -26.87 -3.90
C ALA A 432 11.33 -26.00 -2.66
N LYS A 433 12.54 -26.12 -2.09
CA LYS A 433 12.94 -25.38 -0.88
C LYS A 433 13.03 -23.88 -1.11
N LEU A 434 13.44 -23.42 -2.29
CA LEU A 434 13.44 -21.99 -2.60
C LEU A 434 12.05 -21.47 -3.01
N GLY A 435 11.21 -22.33 -3.62
CA GLY A 435 9.79 -22.03 -3.83
C GLY A 435 9.05 -21.74 -2.53
N ILE A 436 9.39 -22.47 -1.44
CA ILE A 436 8.86 -22.21 -0.10
C ILE A 436 9.21 -20.80 0.37
N LEU A 437 10.41 -20.29 0.11
CA LEU A 437 10.79 -18.91 0.48
C LEU A 437 9.95 -17.88 -0.28
N GLY A 438 9.74 -18.05 -1.59
CA GLY A 438 8.87 -17.16 -2.38
C GLY A 438 7.42 -17.17 -1.88
N PHE A 439 6.91 -18.34 -1.50
CA PHE A 439 5.61 -18.48 -0.85
C PHE A 439 5.57 -17.73 0.50
N SER A 440 6.54 -17.95 1.37
CA SER A 440 6.66 -17.28 2.68
C SER A 440 6.68 -15.76 2.56
N ASN A 441 7.44 -15.21 1.61
CA ASN A 441 7.57 -13.76 1.41
C ASN A 441 6.21 -13.13 1.11
N THR A 442 5.40 -13.77 0.25
CA THR A 442 4.04 -13.29 -0.05
C THR A 442 3.13 -13.37 1.18
N LEU A 443 3.15 -14.48 1.91
CA LEU A 443 2.29 -14.66 3.09
C LEU A 443 2.65 -13.68 4.22
N ALA A 444 3.93 -13.34 4.37
CA ALA A 444 4.37 -12.33 5.32
C ALA A 444 3.73 -10.96 5.04
N LEU A 445 3.60 -10.58 3.76
CA LEU A 445 2.91 -9.36 3.33
C LEU A 445 1.39 -9.44 3.59
N GLU A 446 0.75 -10.54 3.20
CA GLU A 446 -0.71 -10.70 3.35
C GLU A 446 -1.15 -10.84 4.82
N GLY A 447 -0.33 -11.49 5.63
CA GLY A 447 -0.61 -11.82 7.03
C GLY A 447 -0.36 -10.69 8.03
N ARG A 448 0.54 -9.75 7.70
CA ARG A 448 1.01 -8.70 8.63
C ARG A 448 -0.13 -7.92 9.29
N LYS A 449 -1.15 -7.51 8.50
CA LYS A 449 -2.31 -6.74 9.02
C LYS A 449 -3.17 -7.50 10.03
N ASN A 450 -3.05 -8.82 10.07
CA ASN A 450 -3.78 -9.71 10.97
C ASN A 450 -2.86 -10.32 12.05
N ASN A 451 -1.66 -9.76 12.27
CA ASN A 451 -0.66 -10.29 13.20
C ASN A 451 -0.33 -11.78 12.93
N ILE A 452 -0.28 -12.14 11.64
CA ILE A 452 0.22 -13.43 11.17
C ILE A 452 1.63 -13.20 10.63
N PHE A 453 2.63 -13.72 11.34
CA PHE A 453 4.03 -13.60 10.95
C PHE A 453 4.52 -14.90 10.33
N VAL A 454 5.26 -14.78 9.23
CA VAL A 454 5.75 -15.92 8.46
C VAL A 454 7.25 -15.75 8.27
N ASN A 455 8.05 -16.69 8.78
CA ASN A 455 9.51 -16.69 8.60
C ASN A 455 9.97 -18.01 8.01
N THR A 456 11.14 -18.00 7.38
CA THR A 456 11.75 -19.17 6.74
C THR A 456 13.06 -19.53 7.42
N ILE A 457 13.32 -20.82 7.61
CA ILE A 457 14.60 -21.31 8.12
C ILE A 457 15.30 -22.21 7.10
N ALA A 458 16.62 -22.16 7.08
CA ALA A 458 17.52 -23.06 6.37
C ALA A 458 18.35 -23.82 7.42
N PRO A 459 17.81 -24.91 7.99
CA PRO A 459 18.45 -25.58 9.11
C PRO A 459 19.56 -26.51 8.65
N ASN A 460 20.57 -26.66 9.49
CA ASN A 460 21.61 -27.68 9.39
C ASN A 460 21.67 -28.51 10.68
N ALA A 461 21.36 -29.79 10.58
CA ALA A 461 21.29 -30.72 11.71
C ALA A 461 21.46 -32.19 11.27
N GLY A 462 21.91 -33.01 12.21
CA GLY A 462 21.88 -34.46 12.15
C GLY A 462 20.44 -34.97 12.15
N THR A 463 20.04 -35.56 11.04
CA THR A 463 18.71 -36.12 10.81
C THR A 463 18.84 -37.38 9.98
N ARG A 464 17.73 -38.11 9.81
CA ARG A 464 17.69 -39.25 8.89
C ARG A 464 18.02 -38.87 7.44
N MET A 465 17.77 -37.62 7.04
CA MET A 465 18.12 -37.12 5.71
C MET A 465 19.64 -36.91 5.57
N THR A 466 20.27 -36.21 6.52
CA THR A 466 21.72 -35.95 6.49
C THR A 466 22.55 -37.20 6.76
N ALA A 467 22.02 -38.18 7.50
CA ALA A 467 22.66 -39.48 7.70
C ALA A 467 22.88 -40.29 6.40
N THR A 468 22.26 -39.90 5.27
CA THR A 468 22.52 -40.53 3.97
C THR A 468 23.86 -40.10 3.34
N ILE A 469 24.43 -38.99 3.81
CA ILE A 469 25.65 -38.38 3.24
C ILE A 469 26.70 -38.00 4.28
N TRP A 470 26.34 -37.91 5.57
CA TRP A 470 27.24 -37.50 6.64
C TRP A 470 27.75 -38.70 7.47
N PRO A 471 29.00 -38.65 7.95
CA PRO A 471 29.52 -39.57 8.97
C PRO A 471 28.66 -39.59 10.25
N PRO A 472 28.52 -40.75 10.94
CA PRO A 472 27.68 -40.87 12.14
C PRO A 472 28.03 -39.91 13.27
N ASP A 473 29.31 -39.64 13.50
CA ASP A 473 29.82 -38.71 14.50
C ASP A 473 29.38 -37.27 14.22
N MET A 474 29.38 -36.84 12.96
CA MET A 474 28.81 -35.54 12.57
C MET A 474 27.28 -35.51 12.79
N VAL A 475 26.56 -36.59 12.43
CA VAL A 475 25.11 -36.68 12.67
C VAL A 475 24.79 -36.55 14.16
N GLU A 476 25.58 -37.18 15.03
CA GLU A 476 25.41 -37.10 16.48
C GLU A 476 25.78 -35.71 17.05
N ALA A 477 26.82 -35.07 16.51
CA ALA A 477 27.30 -33.78 16.98
C ALA A 477 26.34 -32.62 16.66
N PHE A 478 25.73 -32.62 15.48
CA PHE A 478 24.82 -31.56 15.03
C PHE A 478 23.37 -31.81 15.50
N LYS A 479 23.14 -31.77 16.82
CA LYS A 479 21.83 -32.10 17.39
C LYS A 479 20.72 -31.15 16.91
N PRO A 480 19.54 -31.68 16.53
CA PRO A 480 18.33 -30.90 16.27
C PRO A 480 17.97 -29.90 17.39
N ASP A 481 18.30 -30.25 18.64
CA ASP A 481 18.12 -29.43 19.83
C ASP A 481 18.85 -28.08 19.75
N TYR A 482 19.90 -27.97 18.93
CA TYR A 482 20.61 -26.70 18.69
C TYR A 482 19.95 -25.82 17.63
N VAL A 483 18.79 -26.23 17.10
CA VAL A 483 17.96 -25.45 16.16
C VAL A 483 16.62 -25.08 16.80
N ALA A 484 16.07 -25.97 17.63
CA ALA A 484 14.74 -25.81 18.22
C ALA A 484 14.53 -24.48 18.99
N PRO A 485 15.47 -23.96 19.79
CA PRO A 485 15.30 -22.69 20.50
C PRO A 485 15.04 -21.50 19.58
N PHE A 486 15.75 -21.43 18.45
CA PHE A 486 15.56 -20.39 17.45
C PHE A 486 14.19 -20.48 16.77
N VAL A 487 13.78 -21.70 16.38
CA VAL A 487 12.47 -21.94 15.76
C VAL A 487 11.33 -21.61 16.72
N SER A 488 11.45 -22.01 17.97
CA SER A 488 10.49 -21.64 19.02
C SER A 488 10.46 -20.13 19.22
N PHE A 489 11.60 -19.42 19.23
CA PHE A 489 11.58 -17.96 19.29
C PHE A 489 10.82 -17.34 18.11
N LEU A 490 11.06 -17.78 16.86
CA LEU A 490 10.30 -17.33 15.69
C LEU A 490 8.79 -17.63 15.81
N ALA A 491 8.42 -18.67 16.55
CA ALA A 491 7.04 -19.05 16.84
C ALA A 491 6.41 -18.28 18.00
N HIS A 492 7.17 -17.46 18.73
CA HIS A 492 6.70 -16.74 19.90
C HIS A 492 6.11 -15.37 19.53
N GLU A 493 5.24 -14.83 20.39
CA GLU A 493 4.66 -13.50 20.15
C GLU A 493 5.65 -12.36 20.28
N ALA A 494 6.70 -12.53 21.10
CA ALA A 494 7.79 -11.58 21.27
C ALA A 494 8.72 -11.45 20.05
N CYS A 495 8.64 -12.35 19.07
CA CYS A 495 9.46 -12.23 17.86
C CYS A 495 8.95 -11.06 16.99
N PRO A 496 9.81 -10.08 16.66
CA PRO A 496 9.43 -8.96 15.81
C PRO A 496 9.47 -9.30 14.31
N SER A 497 9.94 -10.50 13.95
CA SER A 497 10.28 -10.86 12.57
C SER A 497 9.10 -11.37 11.76
N THR A 498 9.00 -10.93 10.51
CA THR A 498 8.17 -11.56 9.47
C THR A 498 8.77 -11.28 8.09
N GLY A 499 8.71 -12.26 7.19
CA GLY A 499 9.26 -12.19 5.83
C GLY A 499 10.77 -12.41 5.74
N ASN A 500 11.42 -12.87 6.82
CA ASN A 500 12.87 -13.07 6.86
C ASN A 500 13.25 -14.54 6.70
N VAL A 501 14.48 -14.77 6.23
CA VAL A 501 15.09 -16.10 6.12
C VAL A 501 16.36 -16.18 6.95
N PHE A 502 16.56 -17.32 7.61
CA PHE A 502 17.67 -17.53 8.54
C PHE A 502 18.34 -18.88 8.31
N GLU A 503 19.67 -18.90 8.26
CA GLU A 503 20.44 -20.13 8.41
C GLU A 503 20.66 -20.42 9.89
N VAL A 504 20.53 -21.69 10.28
CA VAL A 504 20.65 -22.10 11.69
C VAL A 504 21.20 -23.52 11.80
N GLY A 505 22.19 -23.72 12.67
CA GLY A 505 22.75 -25.04 12.94
C GLY A 505 23.94 -24.97 13.88
N GLY A 506 24.18 -26.04 14.64
CA GLY A 506 25.35 -26.15 15.53
C GLY A 506 25.48 -25.05 16.58
N GLY A 507 24.37 -24.44 17.01
CA GLY A 507 24.38 -23.31 17.94
C GLY A 507 24.68 -21.96 17.28
N TRP A 508 24.70 -21.86 15.95
CA TRP A 508 24.84 -20.60 15.22
C TRP A 508 23.55 -20.25 14.49
N VAL A 509 23.25 -18.95 14.41
CA VAL A 509 22.11 -18.39 13.67
C VAL A 509 22.54 -17.13 12.92
N ALA A 510 22.24 -17.05 11.64
CA ALA A 510 22.42 -15.84 10.83
C ALA A 510 21.20 -15.54 9.95
N GLN A 511 20.92 -14.26 9.74
CA GLN A 511 19.95 -13.81 8.76
C GLN A 511 20.57 -13.81 7.36
N VAL A 512 19.77 -14.21 6.37
CA VAL A 512 20.12 -14.12 4.95
C VAL A 512 19.17 -13.12 4.28
N ARG A 513 19.68 -12.32 3.35
CA ARG A 513 18.88 -11.38 2.55
C ARG A 513 19.45 -11.24 1.13
N TRP A 514 18.66 -10.64 0.24
CA TRP A 514 19.14 -10.24 -1.07
C TRP A 514 19.98 -8.96 -0.97
N GLN A 515 21.12 -8.95 -1.63
CA GLN A 515 21.84 -7.74 -1.99
C GLN A 515 21.80 -7.58 -3.51
N ARG A 516 21.47 -6.37 -3.96
CA ARG A 516 21.45 -5.97 -5.37
C ARG A 516 22.61 -5.02 -5.64
N ALA A 517 23.35 -5.26 -6.71
CA ALA A 517 24.39 -4.36 -7.19
C ALA A 517 23.82 -2.98 -7.53
N GLY A 518 24.65 -1.94 -7.54
CA GLY A 518 24.21 -0.62 -7.98
C GLY A 518 23.66 -0.60 -9.40
N GLY A 519 24.15 -1.53 -10.25
CA GLY A 519 23.70 -1.70 -11.62
C GLY A 519 23.97 -0.48 -12.50
N ILE A 520 23.34 -0.45 -13.67
CA ILE A 520 23.39 0.70 -14.58
C ILE A 520 22.05 0.88 -15.28
N GLY A 521 21.67 2.14 -15.47
CA GLY A 521 20.58 2.53 -16.36
C GLY A 521 21.13 2.86 -17.75
N PHE A 522 20.53 2.29 -18.78
CA PHE A 522 20.78 2.60 -20.18
C PHE A 522 19.76 3.65 -20.67
N PRO A 523 20.18 4.65 -21.48
CA PRO A 523 19.27 5.64 -22.02
C PRO A 523 18.15 4.99 -22.85
N THR A 524 16.92 5.39 -22.63
CA THR A 524 15.77 4.93 -23.44
C THR A 524 15.66 5.65 -24.78
N SER A 525 16.43 6.72 -24.98
CA SER A 525 16.56 7.46 -26.24
C SER A 525 17.26 6.67 -27.34
N LYS A 526 17.94 5.57 -27.00
CA LYS A 526 18.67 4.69 -27.92
C LYS A 526 18.23 3.24 -27.74
N ALA A 527 18.31 2.47 -28.81
CA ALA A 527 18.12 1.03 -28.74
C ALA A 527 19.24 0.42 -27.89
N LEU A 528 18.86 -0.39 -26.90
CA LEU A 528 19.81 -1.14 -26.08
C LEU A 528 20.27 -2.39 -26.85
N THR A 529 21.58 -2.61 -26.95
CA THR A 529 22.15 -3.76 -27.66
C THR A 529 22.82 -4.75 -26.70
N PRO A 530 22.97 -6.05 -27.09
CA PRO A 530 23.72 -7.02 -26.30
C PRO A 530 25.18 -6.59 -26.05
N GLU A 531 25.78 -5.87 -26.99
CA GLU A 531 27.13 -5.30 -26.89
C GLU A 531 27.22 -4.21 -25.81
N ASP A 532 26.17 -3.39 -25.67
CA ASP A 532 26.09 -2.40 -24.60
C ASP A 532 26.11 -3.10 -23.23
N ILE A 533 25.35 -4.18 -23.07
CA ILE A 533 25.37 -5.02 -21.86
C ILE A 533 26.77 -5.58 -21.63
N ALA A 534 27.38 -6.20 -22.64
CA ALA A 534 28.71 -6.79 -22.55
C ALA A 534 29.76 -5.76 -22.12
N SER A 535 29.70 -4.54 -22.68
CA SER A 535 30.64 -3.46 -22.36
C SER A 535 30.50 -2.89 -20.94
N LYS A 536 29.39 -3.20 -20.25
CA LYS A 536 29.07 -2.70 -18.90
C LYS A 536 28.88 -3.81 -17.89
N ILE A 537 29.20 -5.06 -18.22
CA ILE A 537 28.97 -6.20 -17.31
C ILE A 537 29.70 -6.03 -15.97
N ASP A 538 30.91 -5.49 -15.98
CA ASP A 538 31.68 -5.22 -14.76
C ASP A 538 30.97 -4.22 -13.84
N ILE A 539 30.21 -3.26 -14.39
CA ILE A 539 29.42 -2.30 -13.61
C ILE A 539 28.10 -2.94 -13.14
N ILE A 540 27.43 -3.68 -14.02
CA ILE A 540 26.16 -4.37 -13.73
C ILE A 540 26.33 -5.34 -12.54
N THR A 541 27.52 -5.93 -12.42
CA THR A 541 27.85 -6.97 -11.45
C THR A 541 28.65 -6.47 -10.25
N ASN A 542 28.96 -5.18 -10.17
CA ASN A 542 29.73 -4.60 -9.07
C ASN A 542 28.85 -4.31 -7.84
N PHE A 543 29.16 -4.97 -6.72
CA PHE A 543 28.49 -4.76 -5.44
C PHE A 543 29.25 -3.81 -4.50
N ASP A 544 30.49 -3.45 -4.83
CA ASP A 544 31.44 -2.79 -3.92
C ASP A 544 31.66 -1.31 -4.28
N ASP A 545 30.84 -0.75 -5.18
CA ASP A 545 30.92 0.65 -5.61
C ASP A 545 30.12 1.63 -4.71
N GLY A 546 29.63 1.15 -3.56
CA GLY A 546 28.86 1.92 -2.60
C GLY A 546 27.38 2.15 -2.97
N ARG A 547 26.88 1.60 -4.09
CA ARG A 547 25.49 1.78 -4.53
C ARG A 547 24.61 0.54 -4.33
N ALA A 548 25.16 -0.54 -3.76
CA ALA A 548 24.41 -1.76 -3.49
C ALA A 548 23.24 -1.52 -2.53
N THR A 549 22.13 -2.22 -2.75
CA THR A 549 20.89 -2.09 -1.95
C THR A 549 20.31 -3.44 -1.56
N HIS A 550 19.33 -3.42 -0.67
CA HIS A 550 18.72 -4.61 -0.07
C HIS A 550 17.19 -4.56 -0.21
N PRO A 551 16.65 -4.62 -1.44
CA PRO A 551 15.20 -4.56 -1.64
C PRO A 551 14.50 -5.72 -0.94
N THR A 552 13.45 -5.41 -0.19
CA THR A 552 12.61 -6.40 0.52
C THR A 552 11.18 -6.46 -0.01
N THR A 553 10.84 -5.58 -0.96
CA THR A 553 9.53 -5.51 -1.61
C THR A 553 9.71 -5.12 -3.08
N THR A 554 8.71 -5.45 -3.91
CA THR A 554 8.67 -5.00 -5.31
C THR A 554 8.70 -3.48 -5.46
N GLN A 555 8.14 -2.74 -4.50
CA GLN A 555 8.10 -1.27 -4.50
C GLN A 555 9.48 -0.67 -4.27
N GLN A 556 10.23 -1.19 -3.28
CA GLN A 556 11.63 -0.79 -3.05
C GLN A 556 12.53 -1.15 -4.24
N ALA A 557 12.27 -2.32 -4.86
CA ALA A 557 12.98 -2.71 -6.07
C ALA A 557 12.76 -1.68 -7.19
N LEU A 558 11.51 -1.25 -7.42
CA LEU A 558 11.12 -0.22 -8.38
C LEU A 558 11.68 1.18 -8.09
N GLN A 559 11.78 1.59 -6.82
CA GLN A 559 12.25 2.93 -6.44
C GLN A 559 13.61 3.26 -7.05
N GLN A 560 14.59 2.36 -6.89
CA GLN A 560 15.94 2.60 -7.38
C GLN A 560 16.04 2.53 -8.91
N PHE A 561 15.12 1.82 -9.57
CA PHE A 561 15.01 1.88 -11.03
C PHE A 561 14.63 3.29 -11.47
N PHE A 562 13.69 3.97 -10.79
CA PHE A 562 13.36 5.35 -11.10
C PHE A 562 14.54 6.31 -10.86
N GLU A 563 15.24 6.15 -9.74
CA GLU A 563 16.43 6.96 -9.43
C GLU A 563 17.52 6.80 -10.51
N ASN A 564 17.79 5.56 -10.92
CA ASN A 564 18.80 5.26 -11.94
C ASN A 564 18.35 5.62 -13.36
N PHE A 565 17.07 5.48 -13.69
CA PHE A 565 16.48 5.94 -14.95
C PHE A 565 16.64 7.46 -15.09
N ALA A 566 16.30 8.20 -14.04
CA ALA A 566 16.48 9.65 -13.99
C ALA A 566 17.96 10.04 -14.12
N ASN A 567 18.88 9.25 -13.57
CA ASN A 567 20.32 9.50 -13.66
C ASN A 567 20.91 9.13 -15.03
N ALA A 568 20.44 8.07 -15.69
CA ALA A 568 20.84 7.69 -17.04
C ALA A 568 20.46 8.79 -18.05
N GLN A 569 19.25 9.35 -17.93
CA GLN A 569 18.79 10.52 -18.70
C GLN A 569 19.67 11.76 -18.42
N LYS A 570 20.13 11.97 -17.19
CA LYS A 570 21.07 13.05 -16.85
C LYS A 570 22.47 12.81 -17.40
N SER A 571 22.95 11.58 -17.51
CA SER A 571 24.32 11.27 -17.96
C SER A 571 24.56 11.57 -19.45
N GLU A 572 23.52 11.60 -20.28
CA GLU A 572 23.60 12.12 -21.66
C GLU A 572 23.80 13.66 -21.73
N SER A 573 23.72 14.37 -20.59
CA SER A 573 23.89 15.84 -20.54
C SER A 573 25.33 16.32 -20.24
N GLY A 574 26.31 15.40 -20.18
CA GLY A 574 27.73 15.75 -20.07
C GLY A 574 28.30 16.28 -21.39
N GLN A 575 28.41 17.61 -21.52
CA GLN A 575 28.95 18.34 -22.69
C GLN A 575 28.18 18.18 -24.00
N SER A 576 26.90 18.47 -23.95
CA SER A 576 26.27 19.21 -25.03
C SER A 576 25.47 20.32 -24.39
N LYS A 577 25.63 21.56 -24.87
CA LYS A 577 24.61 22.58 -24.66
C LYS A 577 23.33 21.96 -25.19
N SER A 578 22.48 21.42 -24.31
CA SER A 578 21.12 21.07 -24.70
C SER A 578 20.49 22.39 -25.12
N LYS A 579 20.48 22.65 -26.42
CA LYS A 579 19.32 23.32 -27.01
C LYS A 579 18.17 22.42 -26.62
N SER A 580 17.47 22.79 -25.55
CA SER A 580 16.13 22.32 -25.32
C SER A 580 15.43 22.46 -26.66
N ASN A 581 14.77 21.39 -27.11
CA ASN A 581 13.70 21.59 -28.06
C ASN A 581 12.71 22.51 -27.35
N ASN A 582 12.82 23.80 -27.64
CA ASN A 582 11.81 24.80 -27.34
C ASN A 582 10.57 24.43 -28.17
N SER A 583 9.81 23.43 -27.73
CA SER A 583 8.36 23.53 -27.89
C SER A 583 7.96 24.73 -27.05
N LYS A 584 7.76 25.88 -27.72
CA LYS A 584 7.32 27.11 -27.05
C LYS A 584 6.09 26.78 -26.21
N ILE A 585 6.13 27.08 -24.91
CA ILE A 585 4.92 27.03 -24.07
C ILE A 585 3.92 28.02 -24.65
N ASP A 586 2.79 27.52 -25.15
CA ASP A 586 1.73 28.34 -25.72
C ASP A 586 0.78 28.79 -24.60
N VAL A 587 1.08 29.97 -24.05
CA VAL A 587 0.33 30.57 -22.93
C VAL A 587 -1.12 30.86 -23.31
N GLU A 588 -1.38 31.25 -24.57
CA GLU A 588 -2.74 31.60 -25.02
C GLU A 588 -3.59 30.34 -25.25
N ALA A 589 -2.99 29.27 -25.78
CA ALA A 589 -3.66 27.97 -25.85
C ALA A 589 -3.95 27.42 -24.45
N ALA A 590 -2.99 27.54 -23.52
CA ALA A 590 -3.15 27.11 -22.13
C ALA A 590 -4.32 27.84 -21.42
N LYS A 591 -4.44 29.17 -21.61
CA LYS A 591 -5.55 29.97 -21.08
C LYS A 591 -6.92 29.60 -21.63
N LYS A 592 -6.99 29.16 -22.89
CA LYS A 592 -8.24 28.73 -23.55
C LYS A 592 -8.62 27.28 -23.26
N ARG A 593 -7.72 26.51 -22.65
CA ARG A 593 -7.94 25.09 -22.37
C ARG A 593 -9.06 24.91 -21.36
N LYS A 594 -10.00 24.02 -21.69
CA LYS A 594 -11.03 23.56 -20.76
C LYS A 594 -10.49 22.38 -19.96
N PHE A 595 -10.79 22.39 -18.67
CA PHE A 595 -10.46 21.31 -17.76
C PHE A 595 -11.74 20.70 -17.21
N GLU A 596 -11.69 19.40 -16.92
CA GLU A 596 -12.83 18.69 -16.36
C GLU A 596 -13.12 19.17 -14.93
N PRO A 597 -14.38 19.50 -14.60
CA PRO A 597 -14.77 19.81 -13.23
C PRO A 597 -14.60 18.59 -12.31
N HIS A 598 -14.23 18.83 -11.07
CA HIS A 598 -14.15 17.80 -10.04
C HIS A 598 -15.25 17.97 -8.99
N VAL A 599 -15.86 16.86 -8.61
CA VAL A 599 -16.90 16.80 -7.59
C VAL A 599 -16.27 16.43 -6.25
N PHE A 600 -16.43 17.29 -5.25
CA PHE A 600 -15.98 17.05 -3.88
C PHE A 600 -17.19 16.95 -2.94
N GLU A 601 -17.47 15.73 -2.47
CA GLU A 601 -18.50 15.46 -1.47
C GLU A 601 -17.87 15.34 -0.09
N TYR A 602 -18.43 16.05 0.89
CA TYR A 602 -17.91 16.07 2.26
C TYR A 602 -19.03 16.12 3.29
N LYS A 603 -18.72 15.61 4.47
CA LYS A 603 -19.60 15.60 5.63
C LYS A 603 -18.94 16.30 6.81
N GLU A 604 -19.66 16.39 7.92
CA GLU A 604 -19.20 16.97 9.17
C GLU A 604 -17.90 16.29 9.64
N ARG A 605 -17.74 14.98 9.38
CA ARG A 605 -16.50 14.22 9.60
C ARG A 605 -15.28 14.88 8.96
N ASP A 606 -15.39 15.29 7.71
CA ASP A 606 -14.27 15.80 6.93
C ASP A 606 -13.87 17.22 7.38
N VAL A 607 -14.88 18.01 7.77
CA VAL A 607 -14.67 19.32 8.42
C VAL A 607 -13.93 19.15 9.75
N MET A 608 -14.35 18.21 10.61
CA MET A 608 -13.69 17.94 11.88
C MET A 608 -12.28 17.39 11.69
N LEU A 609 -12.09 16.49 10.72
CA LEU A 609 -10.79 15.92 10.39
C LEU A 609 -9.80 17.01 9.94
N TYR A 610 -10.24 17.93 9.09
CA TYR A 610 -9.44 19.09 8.70
C TYR A 610 -9.10 19.96 9.90
N ALA A 611 -10.09 20.30 10.75
CA ALA A 611 -9.88 21.12 11.93
C ALA A 611 -8.83 20.52 12.88
N LEU A 612 -8.91 19.22 13.16
CA LEU A 612 -7.90 18.47 13.93
C LEU A 612 -6.54 18.49 13.21
N GLY A 613 -6.54 18.31 11.88
CA GLY A 613 -5.36 18.37 11.02
C GLY A 613 -4.62 19.71 11.06
N ILE A 614 -5.29 20.81 11.41
CA ILE A 614 -4.68 22.13 11.61
C ILE A 614 -4.66 22.54 13.10
N GLY A 615 -4.64 21.56 14.00
CA GLY A 615 -4.35 21.74 15.42
C GLY A 615 -5.54 22.16 16.28
N ALA A 616 -6.79 22.05 15.81
CA ALA A 616 -7.94 22.11 16.73
C ALA A 616 -7.88 20.92 17.70
N THR A 617 -8.45 21.09 18.88
CA THR A 617 -8.40 20.09 19.95
C THR A 617 -9.79 19.79 20.49
N ARG A 618 -9.89 18.83 21.41
CA ARG A 618 -11.14 18.53 22.14
C ARG A 618 -11.77 19.72 22.88
N LYS A 619 -11.06 20.83 23.05
CA LYS A 619 -11.57 22.05 23.67
C LYS A 619 -12.32 22.95 22.69
N ASP A 620 -12.09 22.76 21.40
CA ASP A 620 -12.63 23.57 20.31
C ASP A 620 -13.91 22.93 19.76
N LEU A 621 -14.89 22.69 20.64
CA LEU A 621 -16.10 21.93 20.33
C LEU A 621 -16.88 22.49 19.12
N GLN A 622 -16.80 23.79 18.87
CA GLN A 622 -17.38 24.43 17.68
C GLN A 622 -16.80 23.91 16.34
N TRP A 623 -15.67 23.18 16.35
CA TRP A 623 -15.04 22.63 15.15
C TRP A 623 -14.81 21.12 15.18
N VAL A 624 -14.87 20.48 16.36
CA VAL A 624 -14.60 19.05 16.51
C VAL A 624 -15.78 18.24 17.07
N TYR A 625 -16.96 18.87 17.21
CA TYR A 625 -18.17 18.20 17.64
C TYR A 625 -19.38 18.70 16.84
N GLU A 626 -19.92 17.81 16.02
CA GLU A 626 -21.00 18.09 15.07
C GLU A 626 -22.33 18.50 15.74
N ASN A 627 -22.56 18.11 17.00
CA ASN A 627 -23.74 18.53 17.76
C ASN A 627 -23.49 19.74 18.67
N SER A 628 -22.37 20.45 18.47
CA SER A 628 -22.17 21.75 19.12
C SER A 628 -23.19 22.76 18.56
N ASP A 629 -23.81 23.56 19.44
CA ASP A 629 -24.77 24.60 19.04
C ASP A 629 -24.15 25.64 18.07
N ASN A 630 -22.81 25.70 18.02
CA ASN A 630 -22.03 26.59 17.15
C ASN A 630 -21.13 25.84 16.16
N PHE A 631 -21.47 24.60 15.78
CA PHE A 631 -20.65 23.83 14.85
C PHE A 631 -20.47 24.59 13.52
N SER A 632 -19.22 24.82 13.13
CA SER A 632 -18.86 25.65 11.98
C SER A 632 -17.59 25.16 11.27
N VAL A 633 -17.39 25.62 10.04
CA VAL A 633 -16.21 25.27 9.23
C VAL A 633 -15.14 26.35 9.38
N ILE A 634 -13.89 25.95 9.65
CA ILE A 634 -12.76 26.88 9.59
C ILE A 634 -12.59 27.33 8.12
N PRO A 635 -12.62 28.64 7.81
CA PRO A 635 -12.63 29.19 6.44
C PRO A 635 -11.59 28.59 5.48
N THR A 636 -10.39 28.27 5.98
CA THR A 636 -9.30 27.72 5.19
C THR A 636 -9.57 26.32 4.65
N PHE A 637 -10.61 25.61 5.10
CA PHE A 637 -11.05 24.34 4.50
C PHE A 637 -11.33 24.46 2.99
N GLY A 638 -11.67 25.67 2.50
CA GLY A 638 -11.91 25.93 1.08
C GLY A 638 -10.71 25.65 0.14
N VAL A 639 -9.51 25.41 0.69
CA VAL A 639 -8.34 24.98 -0.10
C VAL A 639 -8.33 23.48 -0.39
N ILE A 640 -9.06 22.66 0.38
CA ILE A 640 -9.02 21.19 0.26
C ILE A 640 -9.49 20.70 -1.11
N PRO A 641 -10.66 21.13 -1.64
CA PRO A 641 -11.07 20.73 -2.99
C PRO A 641 -10.07 21.18 -4.06
N ALA A 642 -9.44 22.35 -3.85
CA ALA A 642 -8.46 22.90 -4.77
C ALA A 642 -7.16 22.07 -4.79
N ILE A 643 -6.67 21.61 -3.63
CA ILE A 643 -5.47 20.76 -3.53
C ILE A 643 -5.71 19.40 -4.21
N ILE A 644 -6.85 18.76 -3.92
CA ILE A 644 -7.21 17.46 -4.53
C ILE A 644 -7.24 17.58 -6.05
N LEU A 645 -7.88 18.63 -6.57
CA LEU A 645 -7.97 18.88 -8.00
C LEU A 645 -6.62 19.25 -8.62
N SER A 646 -5.78 20.02 -7.92
CA SER A 646 -4.44 20.40 -8.38
C SER A 646 -3.55 19.18 -8.66
N ASN A 647 -3.69 18.11 -7.87
CA ASN A 647 -2.98 16.85 -8.06
C ASN A 647 -3.43 16.07 -9.31
N THR A 648 -4.55 16.46 -9.94
CA THR A 648 -5.10 15.81 -11.14
C THR A 648 -4.92 16.65 -12.41
N LEU A 649 -4.37 17.86 -12.32
CA LEU A 649 -4.17 18.72 -13.48
C LEU A 649 -3.10 18.13 -14.42
N PRO A 650 -3.37 18.03 -15.74
CA PRO A 650 -2.40 17.52 -16.72
C PRO A 650 -1.33 18.58 -17.03
N LEU A 651 -0.47 18.89 -16.06
CA LEU A 651 0.50 19.98 -16.15
C LEU A 651 1.50 19.80 -17.31
N SER A 652 1.88 18.57 -17.64
CA SER A 652 2.79 18.28 -18.76
C SER A 652 2.17 18.63 -20.11
N GLU A 653 0.85 18.52 -20.26
CA GLU A 653 0.17 18.92 -21.49
C GLU A 653 0.05 20.45 -21.64
N VAL A 654 0.25 21.19 -20.55
CA VAL A 654 0.19 22.65 -20.51
C VAL A 654 1.58 23.27 -20.56
N LEU A 655 2.56 22.66 -19.90
CA LEU A 655 3.90 23.21 -19.68
C LEU A 655 5.02 22.45 -20.43
N GLY A 656 4.70 21.34 -21.08
CA GLY A 656 5.68 20.38 -21.57
C GLY A 656 6.25 19.51 -20.45
N ASP A 657 7.16 18.60 -20.79
CA ASP A 657 7.77 17.70 -19.82
C ASP A 657 8.68 18.46 -18.85
N PHE A 658 8.49 18.22 -17.54
CA PHE A 658 9.32 18.79 -16.49
C PHE A 658 9.49 17.83 -15.33
N ASN A 659 10.56 18.01 -14.56
CA ASN A 659 10.79 17.24 -13.36
C ASN A 659 9.84 17.71 -12.24
N VAL A 660 8.88 16.86 -11.86
CA VAL A 660 7.90 17.14 -10.80
C VAL A 660 8.53 17.41 -9.43
N MET A 661 9.74 16.91 -9.14
CA MET A 661 10.48 17.22 -7.90
C MET A 661 11.00 18.66 -7.86
N MET A 662 10.98 19.35 -9.00
CA MET A 662 11.37 20.76 -9.10
C MET A 662 10.18 21.72 -8.96
N LEU A 663 8.97 21.18 -8.76
CA LEU A 663 7.73 21.91 -8.53
C LEU A 663 7.62 22.30 -7.06
N LEU A 664 7.42 23.58 -6.81
CA LEU A 664 7.17 24.14 -5.48
C LEU A 664 5.83 24.85 -5.47
N HIS A 665 5.03 24.61 -4.43
CA HIS A 665 3.86 25.44 -4.15
C HIS A 665 4.35 26.79 -3.61
N GLY A 666 4.21 27.85 -4.39
CA GLY A 666 4.76 29.17 -4.06
C GLY A 666 3.80 30.06 -3.30
N GLU A 667 2.60 30.28 -3.85
CA GLU A 667 1.60 31.19 -3.27
C GLU A 667 0.19 30.62 -3.37
N GLN A 668 -0.61 30.90 -2.34
CA GLN A 668 -2.02 30.52 -2.26
C GLN A 668 -2.89 31.74 -1.95
N TYR A 669 -3.99 31.86 -2.66
CA TYR A 669 -5.09 32.77 -2.39
C TYR A 669 -6.40 31.99 -2.29
N LEU A 670 -7.25 32.33 -1.32
CA LEU A 670 -8.61 31.83 -1.17
C LEU A 670 -9.54 33.01 -0.88
N GLU A 671 -10.62 33.13 -1.64
CA GLU A 671 -11.69 34.11 -1.41
C GLU A 671 -13.02 33.40 -1.20
N LEU A 672 -13.68 33.69 -0.07
CA LEU A 672 -15.01 33.18 0.25
C LEU A 672 -16.09 34.17 -0.20
N LYS A 673 -17.00 33.72 -1.05
CA LYS A 673 -18.23 34.46 -1.41
C LYS A 673 -19.34 34.24 -0.37
N LYS A 674 -19.36 33.07 0.28
CA LYS A 674 -20.21 32.75 1.43
C LYS A 674 -19.50 31.79 2.41
N PRO A 675 -19.98 31.69 3.67
CA PRO A 675 -19.56 30.63 4.57
C PRO A 675 -19.63 29.24 3.92
N ILE A 676 -18.63 28.40 4.21
CA ILE A 676 -18.63 27.02 3.74
C ILE A 676 -19.65 26.22 4.58
N PRO A 677 -20.59 25.49 3.96
CA PRO A 677 -21.53 24.66 4.71
C PRO A 677 -20.80 23.51 5.43
N THR A 678 -21.38 22.96 6.50
CA THR A 678 -20.75 21.90 7.31
C THR A 678 -20.75 20.52 6.65
N SER A 679 -21.56 20.35 5.61
CA SER A 679 -21.57 19.21 4.71
C SER A 679 -22.14 19.63 3.36
N GLY A 680 -21.84 18.87 2.31
CA GLY A 680 -22.40 19.14 0.99
C GLY A 680 -21.57 18.57 -0.15
N LYS A 681 -21.97 18.97 -1.36
CA LYS A 681 -21.33 18.60 -2.61
C LYS A 681 -20.91 19.86 -3.34
N LEU A 682 -19.62 19.93 -3.64
CA LEU A 682 -18.99 21.06 -4.33
C LEU A 682 -18.51 20.63 -5.71
N ILE A 683 -18.59 21.55 -6.67
CA ILE A 683 -18.10 21.35 -8.03
C ILE A 683 -17.02 22.39 -8.29
N SER A 684 -15.77 21.93 -8.39
CA SER A 684 -14.58 22.76 -8.58
C SER A 684 -14.12 22.70 -10.04
N THR A 685 -14.06 23.85 -10.71
CA THR A 685 -13.64 23.96 -12.12
C THR A 685 -12.34 24.75 -12.21
N PRO A 686 -11.24 24.15 -12.73
CA PRO A 686 -9.96 24.83 -12.83
C PRO A 686 -9.84 25.61 -14.16
N TYR A 687 -9.05 26.67 -14.15
CA TYR A 687 -8.70 27.47 -15.32
C TYR A 687 -7.30 28.07 -15.18
N VAL A 688 -6.58 28.24 -16.29
CA VAL A 688 -5.25 28.86 -16.29
C VAL A 688 -5.41 30.38 -16.22
N ILE A 689 -4.74 31.02 -15.26
CA ILE A 689 -4.70 32.47 -15.10
C ILE A 689 -3.53 33.05 -15.89
N ASP A 690 -2.32 32.53 -15.69
CA ASP A 690 -1.13 33.00 -16.39
C ASP A 690 0.03 32.01 -16.32
N ILE A 691 0.98 32.13 -17.24
CA ILE A 691 2.21 31.35 -17.25
C ILE A 691 3.39 32.30 -17.47
N LEU A 692 4.19 32.49 -16.42
CA LEU A 692 5.25 33.49 -16.41
C LEU A 692 6.63 32.87 -16.60
N ASP A 693 7.42 33.42 -17.51
CA ASP A 693 8.81 33.04 -17.73
C ASP A 693 9.72 33.68 -16.67
N LYS A 694 10.29 32.86 -15.79
CA LYS A 694 11.22 33.30 -14.74
C LYS A 694 12.69 33.00 -15.11
N GLY A 695 12.98 32.90 -16.41
CA GLY A 695 14.32 32.65 -16.94
C GLY A 695 14.73 31.19 -16.79
N LYS A 696 15.07 30.74 -15.57
CA LYS A 696 15.45 29.35 -15.29
C LYS A 696 14.29 28.48 -14.79
N GLY A 697 13.07 29.00 -14.80
CA GLY A 697 11.87 28.30 -14.38
C GLY A 697 10.61 29.02 -14.85
N VAL A 698 9.46 28.45 -14.52
CA VAL A 698 8.14 29.00 -14.85
C VAL A 698 7.32 29.20 -13.57
N SER A 699 6.53 30.27 -13.53
CA SER A 699 5.42 30.37 -12.57
C SER A 699 4.14 30.02 -13.30
N PHE A 700 3.55 28.88 -12.96
CA PHE A 700 2.24 28.46 -13.44
C PHE A 700 1.17 28.92 -12.46
N ILE A 701 0.27 29.77 -12.93
CA ILE A 701 -0.78 30.39 -12.11
C ILE A 701 -2.12 29.92 -12.64
N PHE A 702 -2.89 29.25 -11.78
CA PHE A 702 -4.22 28.77 -12.13
C PHE A 702 -5.22 29.13 -11.04
N GLY A 703 -6.48 29.27 -11.45
CA GLY A 703 -7.61 29.54 -10.59
C GLY A 703 -8.54 28.33 -10.54
N ILE A 704 -9.31 28.23 -9.45
CA ILE A 704 -10.37 27.23 -9.29
C ILE A 704 -11.60 27.92 -8.75
N THR A 705 -12.68 27.93 -9.53
CA THR A 705 -13.99 28.37 -9.08
C THR A 705 -14.75 27.17 -8.53
N THR A 706 -15.22 27.28 -7.29
CA THR A 706 -15.98 26.22 -6.63
C THR A 706 -17.42 26.63 -6.38
N THR A 707 -18.35 25.84 -6.91
CA THR A 707 -19.80 26.05 -6.81
C THR A 707 -20.47 24.97 -5.97
N ASP A 708 -21.66 25.25 -5.44
CA ASP A 708 -22.55 24.20 -4.91
C ASP A 708 -23.34 23.51 -6.04
N GLU A 709 -24.16 22.52 -5.68
CA GLU A 709 -25.01 21.78 -6.64
C GLU A 709 -26.02 22.66 -7.40
N LYS A 710 -26.28 23.89 -6.95
CA LYS A 710 -27.16 24.85 -7.63
C LYS A 710 -26.40 25.78 -8.57
N GLY A 711 -25.07 25.66 -8.64
CA GLY A 711 -24.20 26.50 -9.44
C GLY A 711 -23.84 27.84 -8.78
N GLU A 712 -24.15 28.05 -7.49
CA GLU A 712 -23.73 29.26 -6.79
C GLU A 712 -22.28 29.15 -6.35
N VAL A 713 -21.47 30.17 -6.65
CA VAL A 713 -20.05 30.21 -6.24
C VAL A 713 -19.95 30.32 -4.72
N ILE A 714 -19.26 29.36 -4.10
CA ILE A 714 -18.98 29.35 -2.65
C ILE A 714 -17.66 30.07 -2.40
N PHE A 715 -16.61 29.69 -3.14
CA PHE A 715 -15.28 30.26 -3.01
C PHE A 715 -14.43 30.08 -4.27
N GLU A 716 -13.38 30.89 -4.36
CA GLU A 716 -12.41 30.90 -5.44
C GLU A 716 -11.00 30.72 -4.88
N ASN A 717 -10.20 29.87 -5.51
CA ASN A 717 -8.79 29.69 -5.19
C ASN A 717 -7.92 30.21 -6.33
N GLN A 718 -6.76 30.79 -6.01
CA GLN A 718 -5.67 30.98 -6.98
C GLN A 718 -4.39 30.41 -6.40
N THR A 719 -3.70 29.60 -7.20
CA THR A 719 -2.48 28.91 -6.80
C THR A 719 -1.35 29.26 -7.76
N THR A 720 -0.18 29.55 -7.22
CA THR A 720 1.05 29.75 -8.00
C THR A 720 2.01 28.60 -7.72
N LEU A 721 2.29 27.81 -8.74
CA LEU A 721 3.33 26.78 -8.72
C LEU A 721 4.58 27.33 -9.39
N PHE A 722 5.74 27.16 -8.76
CA PHE A 722 7.02 27.51 -9.33
C PHE A 722 7.77 26.24 -9.73
N ILE A 723 8.02 26.07 -11.02
CA ILE A 723 8.68 24.88 -11.56
C ILE A 723 10.02 25.30 -12.14
N ARG A 724 11.09 24.77 -11.58
CA ARG A 724 12.47 25.06 -12.02
C ARG A 724 12.84 24.16 -13.21
N GLY A 725 13.67 24.68 -14.10
CA GLY A 725 14.26 23.92 -15.22
C GLY A 725 13.58 24.11 -16.59
N ILE A 726 12.39 24.70 -16.64
CA ILE A 726 11.60 24.85 -17.88
C ILE A 726 11.26 26.31 -18.27
N GLY A 727 12.11 27.27 -17.86
CA GLY A 727 12.00 28.68 -18.26
C GLY A 727 12.71 29.01 -19.58
N GLY A 728 12.73 30.28 -19.98
CA GLY A 728 13.46 30.76 -21.15
C GLY A 728 12.71 30.61 -22.48
N PHE A 729 11.38 30.44 -22.41
CA PHE A 729 10.49 30.34 -23.56
C PHE A 729 10.08 31.71 -24.15
N GLY A 730 10.52 32.82 -23.54
CA GLY A 730 10.27 34.17 -24.03
C GLY A 730 8.90 34.72 -23.64
N GLY A 731 8.25 34.14 -22.62
CA GLY A 731 6.96 34.59 -22.09
C GLY A 731 7.07 35.82 -21.19
N LYS A 732 5.91 36.28 -20.69
CA LYS A 732 5.81 37.42 -19.77
C LYS A 732 6.56 37.12 -18.47
N LYS A 733 7.40 38.03 -17.98
CA LYS A 733 8.19 37.81 -16.75
C LYS A 733 7.44 38.13 -15.46
N THR A 734 6.49 39.07 -15.52
CA THR A 734 5.74 39.58 -14.37
C THR A 734 4.25 39.39 -14.62
N GLY A 735 3.51 38.92 -13.63
CA GLY A 735 2.05 38.76 -13.75
C GLY A 735 1.34 40.10 -13.67
N ASP A 736 0.08 40.14 -14.11
CA ASP A 736 -0.79 41.29 -13.87
C ASP A 736 -1.15 41.40 -12.38
N ASP A 737 -1.46 42.62 -11.94
CA ASP A 737 -2.05 42.86 -10.63
C ASP A 737 -3.49 42.34 -10.59
N ARG A 738 -3.74 41.38 -9.70
CA ARG A 738 -5.05 40.75 -9.44
C ARG A 738 -5.59 41.14 -8.06
N GLY A 739 -5.17 42.30 -7.54
CA GLY A 739 -5.61 42.84 -6.27
C GLY A 739 -5.10 42.02 -5.09
N ALA A 740 -6.02 41.59 -4.22
CA ALA A 740 -5.68 40.88 -2.99
C ALA A 740 -4.84 39.60 -3.22
N ALA A 741 -5.04 38.91 -4.35
CA ALA A 741 -4.31 37.70 -4.71
C ALA A 741 -2.80 37.94 -4.99
N THR A 742 -2.42 39.14 -5.42
CA THR A 742 -1.04 39.52 -5.77
C THR A 742 -0.42 40.56 -4.83
N ALA A 743 -1.17 41.01 -3.81
CA ALA A 743 -0.71 42.03 -2.88
C ALA A 743 0.58 41.59 -2.14
N SER A 744 1.53 42.52 -2.01
CA SER A 744 2.83 42.26 -1.36
C SER A 744 2.72 42.03 0.15
N ASN A 745 1.71 42.64 0.79
CA ASN A 745 1.37 42.52 2.21
C ASN A 745 2.61 42.57 3.12
N ILE A 746 3.42 43.61 2.92
CA ILE A 746 4.65 43.82 3.70
C ILE A 746 4.26 44.13 5.14
N PRO A 747 4.79 43.40 6.15
CA PRO A 747 4.55 43.71 7.55
C PRO A 747 4.93 45.16 7.89
N PRO A 748 4.08 45.90 8.63
CA PRO A 748 4.42 47.24 9.11
C PRO A 748 5.71 47.24 9.95
N LYS A 749 6.49 48.33 9.88
CA LYS A 749 7.70 48.54 10.71
C LYS A 749 7.35 48.93 12.16
N ARG A 750 6.47 48.16 12.81
CA ARG A 750 6.07 48.28 14.22
C ARG A 750 5.82 46.89 14.81
N ALA A 751 5.74 46.78 16.13
CA ALA A 751 5.41 45.51 16.79
C ALA A 751 4.05 44.95 16.29
N PRO A 752 3.88 43.61 16.22
CA PRO A 752 2.59 42.97 15.94
C PRO A 752 1.55 43.37 17.00
N ASP A 753 0.29 43.52 16.57
CA ASP A 753 -0.83 43.78 17.49
C ASP A 753 -1.16 42.53 18.31
N VAL A 754 -1.06 41.35 17.68
CA VAL A 754 -1.27 40.05 18.34
C VAL A 754 -0.22 39.06 17.86
N VAL A 755 0.24 38.22 18.79
CA VAL A 755 1.11 37.07 18.51
C VAL A 755 0.47 35.83 19.11
N VAL A 756 0.26 34.81 18.28
CA VAL A 756 -0.24 33.49 18.72
C VAL A 756 0.83 32.45 18.46
N LYS A 757 1.13 31.64 19.48
CA LYS A 757 2.07 30.52 19.38
C LYS A 757 1.33 29.20 19.48
N GLU A 758 1.60 28.29 18.56
CA GLU A 758 1.05 26.93 18.57
C GLU A 758 2.15 25.93 18.23
N LYS A 759 2.36 24.96 19.12
CA LYS A 759 3.29 23.85 18.89
C LYS A 759 2.58 22.76 18.09
N THR A 760 3.13 22.41 16.93
CA THR A 760 2.60 21.34 16.10
C THR A 760 2.88 19.97 16.72
N ASN A 761 2.05 18.97 16.44
CA ASN A 761 2.31 17.59 16.84
C ASN A 761 3.35 16.94 15.90
N GLU A 762 4.14 15.97 16.36
CA GLU A 762 4.99 15.15 15.48
C GLU A 762 4.16 14.42 14.41
N ASN A 763 2.93 14.05 14.73
CA ASN A 763 1.98 13.42 13.81
C ASN A 763 1.14 14.42 12.99
N GLN A 764 1.43 15.73 13.06
CA GLN A 764 0.57 16.76 12.43
C GLN A 764 0.45 16.56 10.92
N ALA A 765 1.56 16.25 10.24
CA ALA A 765 1.55 15.95 8.81
C ALA A 765 0.80 14.65 8.48
N ALA A 766 0.95 13.62 9.33
CA ALA A 766 0.25 12.34 9.21
C ALA A 766 -1.27 12.48 9.36
N LEU A 767 -1.74 13.44 10.16
CA LEU A 767 -3.15 13.75 10.34
C LEU A 767 -3.69 14.65 9.23
N TYR A 768 -2.99 15.75 8.91
CA TYR A 768 -3.44 16.72 7.91
C TYR A 768 -3.63 16.09 6.53
N ARG A 769 -2.72 15.21 6.10
CA ARG A 769 -2.78 14.51 4.80
C ARG A 769 -4.09 13.76 4.57
N LEU A 770 -4.76 13.31 5.63
CA LEU A 770 -6.06 12.64 5.54
C LEU A 770 -7.19 13.56 5.04
N SER A 771 -6.94 14.87 5.00
CA SER A 771 -7.85 15.85 4.40
C SER A 771 -7.77 15.88 2.87
N GLY A 772 -6.78 15.21 2.23
CA GLY A 772 -6.76 15.03 0.78
C GLY A 772 -5.41 15.23 0.08
N ASP A 773 -4.39 15.73 0.78
CA ASP A 773 -3.02 15.86 0.23
C ASP A 773 -2.16 14.67 0.63
N TYR A 774 -2.02 13.69 -0.27
CA TYR A 774 -1.30 12.46 0.01
C TYR A 774 0.16 12.47 -0.44
N ASN A 775 0.72 13.64 -0.78
CA ASN A 775 2.11 13.76 -1.24
C ASN A 775 3.08 13.13 -0.23
N PRO A 776 3.91 12.17 -0.66
CA PRO A 776 4.74 11.41 0.27
C PRO A 776 5.88 12.22 0.90
N LEU A 777 6.22 13.41 0.37
CA LEU A 777 7.18 14.35 0.98
C LEU A 777 6.84 14.70 2.44
N HIS A 778 5.59 14.49 2.85
CA HIS A 778 5.09 14.85 4.16
C HIS A 778 4.98 13.68 5.15
N ILE A 779 5.40 12.46 4.75
CA ILE A 779 5.28 11.28 5.60
C ILE A 779 6.41 10.26 5.42
N ASP A 780 6.96 10.13 4.21
CA ASP A 780 7.99 9.14 3.88
C ASP A 780 9.38 9.81 3.89
N PRO A 781 10.27 9.46 4.83
CA PRO A 781 11.61 10.03 4.91
C PRO A 781 12.42 9.92 3.61
N SER A 782 12.24 8.84 2.85
CA SER A 782 12.97 8.61 1.60
C SER A 782 12.54 9.61 0.52
N MET A 783 11.23 9.84 0.42
CA MET A 783 10.68 10.81 -0.52
C MET A 783 11.05 12.24 -0.12
N SER A 784 10.99 12.56 1.17
CA SER A 784 11.43 13.87 1.70
C SER A 784 12.91 14.15 1.40
N ALA A 785 13.78 13.15 1.55
CA ALA A 785 15.20 13.25 1.22
C ALA A 785 15.41 13.54 -0.28
N MET A 786 14.65 12.90 -1.18
CA MET A 786 14.68 13.22 -2.61
C MET A 786 14.21 14.66 -2.92
N GLY A 787 13.32 15.20 -2.10
CA GLY A 787 12.92 16.62 -2.12
C GLY A 787 13.97 17.59 -1.56
N GLY A 788 15.07 17.07 -1.00
CA GLY A 788 16.14 17.84 -0.37
C GLY A 788 15.89 18.17 1.12
N PHE A 789 15.08 17.38 1.81
CA PHE A 789 14.78 17.57 3.24
C PHE A 789 15.23 16.35 4.06
N ASP A 790 15.93 16.59 5.16
CA ASP A 790 16.48 15.51 6.01
C ASP A 790 15.39 14.69 6.72
N VAL A 791 14.21 15.28 6.92
CA VAL A 791 13.03 14.64 7.52
C VAL A 791 11.76 15.09 6.82
N PRO A 792 10.64 14.35 6.95
CA PRO A 792 9.36 14.78 6.41
C PRO A 792 8.92 16.16 6.90
N ILE A 793 8.59 17.02 5.94
CA ILE A 793 8.13 18.39 6.21
C ILE A 793 6.62 18.42 6.41
N LEU A 794 6.14 19.37 7.19
CA LEU A 794 4.73 19.69 7.29
C LEU A 794 4.25 20.32 5.97
N HIS A 795 3.02 20.00 5.56
CA HIS A 795 2.38 20.64 4.40
C HIS A 795 2.35 22.15 4.59
N GLY A 796 2.78 22.92 3.58
CA GLY A 796 2.67 24.39 3.63
C GLY A 796 1.21 24.84 3.80
N MET A 797 0.27 24.06 3.27
CA MET A 797 -1.18 24.29 3.44
C MET A 797 -1.71 23.96 4.84
N CYS A 798 -1.02 23.10 5.59
CA CYS A 798 -1.29 22.92 7.02
C CYS A 798 -0.86 24.16 7.81
N THR A 799 0.36 24.67 7.57
CA THR A 799 0.85 25.91 8.18
C THR A 799 -0.06 27.09 7.84
N PHE A 800 -0.49 27.20 6.58
CA PHE A 800 -1.50 28.17 6.14
C PHE A 800 -2.81 28.05 6.91
N GLY A 801 -3.30 26.82 7.09
CA GLY A 801 -4.52 26.53 7.84
C GLY A 801 -4.41 26.94 9.31
N ILE A 802 -3.29 26.63 9.98
CA ILE A 802 -3.01 27.01 11.37
C ILE A 802 -2.99 28.53 11.53
N SER A 803 -2.26 29.25 10.67
CA SER A 803 -2.22 30.72 10.72
C SER A 803 -3.59 31.35 10.44
N GLY A 804 -4.34 30.80 9.49
CA GLY A 804 -5.71 31.21 9.21
C GLY A 804 -6.66 30.98 10.40
N LYS A 805 -6.53 29.84 11.09
CA LYS A 805 -7.27 29.51 12.33
C LYS A 805 -6.96 30.53 13.42
N HIS A 806 -5.69 30.88 13.64
CA HIS A 806 -5.32 31.89 14.65
C HIS A 806 -6.00 33.24 14.39
N ILE A 807 -6.03 33.70 13.14
CA ILE A 807 -6.67 34.97 12.76
C ILE A 807 -8.20 34.88 12.86
N PHE A 808 -8.78 33.75 12.43
CA PHE A 808 -10.21 33.49 12.53
C PHE A 808 -10.69 33.49 13.98
N SER A 809 -9.94 32.88 14.90
CA SER A 809 -10.23 32.96 16.34
C SER A 809 -10.08 34.37 16.89
N THR A 810 -8.97 35.03 16.56
CA THR A 810 -8.58 36.30 17.20
C THR A 810 -9.46 37.46 16.74
N PHE A 811 -9.63 37.61 15.42
CA PHE A 811 -10.29 38.76 14.82
C PHE A 811 -11.66 38.43 14.23
N GLY A 812 -11.87 37.19 13.77
CA GLY A 812 -13.16 36.70 13.30
C GLY A 812 -14.09 36.18 14.40
N LYS A 813 -13.58 36.02 15.63
CA LYS A 813 -14.32 35.49 16.79
C LYS A 813 -15.05 34.18 16.50
N ASN A 814 -14.47 33.34 15.64
CA ASN A 814 -15.05 32.09 15.15
C ASN A 814 -16.37 32.22 14.39
N ASP A 815 -16.77 33.41 13.94
CA ASP A 815 -17.97 33.60 13.12
C ASP A 815 -17.63 33.39 11.63
N PRO A 816 -18.15 32.33 10.98
CA PRO A 816 -17.81 32.03 9.59
C PRO A 816 -18.24 33.11 8.60
N ASN A 817 -19.09 34.06 9.00
CA ASN A 817 -19.48 35.21 8.17
C ASN A 817 -18.43 36.32 8.13
N THR A 818 -17.43 36.33 9.01
CA THR A 818 -16.47 37.46 9.09
C THR A 818 -15.29 37.29 8.14
N PHE A 819 -15.04 36.10 7.61
CA PHE A 819 -13.84 35.82 6.82
C PHE A 819 -14.11 36.06 5.32
N LYS A 820 -13.37 36.97 4.69
CA LYS A 820 -13.55 37.29 3.26
C LYS A 820 -12.50 36.60 2.40
N SER A 821 -11.22 36.79 2.68
CA SER A 821 -10.15 36.17 1.90
C SER A 821 -8.86 35.98 2.70
N ILE A 822 -7.99 35.11 2.22
CA ILE A 822 -6.65 34.90 2.75
C ILE A 822 -5.67 34.73 1.60
N LYS A 823 -4.53 35.43 1.69
CA LYS A 823 -3.40 35.32 0.76
C LYS A 823 -2.14 35.01 1.55
N ALA A 824 -1.29 34.13 1.04
CA ALA A 824 0.01 33.85 1.63
C ALA A 824 1.04 33.36 0.62
N ARG A 825 2.32 33.66 0.87
CA ARG A 825 3.47 33.02 0.23
C ARG A 825 4.11 32.01 1.17
N LEU A 826 4.32 30.80 0.67
CA LEU A 826 5.05 29.74 1.36
C LEU A 826 6.55 30.01 1.19
N ALA A 827 7.21 30.45 2.26
CA ALA A 827 8.57 31.00 2.20
C ALA A 827 9.65 30.00 2.64
N ALA A 828 9.31 29.08 3.55
CA ALA A 828 10.25 28.08 4.06
C ALA A 828 9.50 26.84 4.59
N PRO A 829 10.17 25.67 4.62
CA PRO A 829 9.60 24.45 5.19
C PRO A 829 9.40 24.57 6.71
N VAL A 830 8.42 23.83 7.22
CA VAL A 830 8.15 23.61 8.65
C VAL A 830 8.28 22.11 8.90
N PHE A 831 8.82 21.71 10.04
CA PHE A 831 8.91 20.31 10.44
C PHE A 831 7.86 19.99 11.53
N PRO A 832 7.18 18.84 11.47
CA PRO A 832 6.24 18.45 12.53
C PRO A 832 6.92 18.41 13.91
N GLY A 833 6.28 18.97 14.92
CA GLY A 833 6.84 19.15 16.27
C GLY A 833 7.36 20.57 16.55
N GLU A 834 7.61 21.37 15.51
CA GLU A 834 8.04 22.77 15.65
C GLU A 834 6.91 23.69 16.11
N THR A 835 7.29 24.85 16.67
CA THR A 835 6.38 25.88 17.17
C THR A 835 6.21 26.98 16.13
N LEU A 836 4.94 27.21 15.74
CA LEU A 836 4.56 28.29 14.85
C LEU A 836 4.16 29.52 15.66
N GLU A 837 4.78 30.66 15.37
CA GLU A 837 4.44 31.98 15.90
C GLU A 837 3.80 32.81 14.78
N THR A 838 2.48 32.99 14.83
CA THR A 838 1.75 33.87 13.90
C THR A 838 1.72 35.28 14.45
N GLN A 839 2.40 36.19 13.77
CA GLN A 839 2.45 37.62 14.09
C GLN A 839 1.45 38.36 13.22
N MET A 840 0.59 39.18 13.83
CA MET A 840 -0.57 39.79 13.17
C MET A 840 -0.61 41.30 13.40
N TRP A 841 -0.85 42.06 12.33
CA TRP A 841 -1.05 43.51 12.34
C TRP A 841 -2.41 43.82 11.74
N LYS A 842 -3.32 44.39 12.53
CA LYS A 842 -4.65 44.79 12.06
C LYS A 842 -4.60 46.22 11.52
N ASP A 843 -5.13 46.40 10.33
CA ASP A 843 -5.30 47.67 9.64
C ASP A 843 -6.69 47.71 8.98
N GLY A 844 -7.65 48.38 9.64
CA GLY A 844 -9.05 48.33 9.26
C GLY A 844 -9.60 46.88 9.26
N ASP A 845 -10.21 46.47 8.15
CA ASP A 845 -10.72 45.10 7.94
C ASP A 845 -9.65 44.13 7.44
N LYS A 846 -8.41 44.56 7.29
CA LYS A 846 -7.29 43.74 6.84
C LYS A 846 -6.38 43.37 8.01
N VAL A 847 -5.97 42.11 8.06
CA VAL A 847 -4.97 41.61 9.01
C VAL A 847 -3.77 41.13 8.22
N ILE A 848 -2.70 41.94 8.18
CA ILE A 848 -1.41 41.52 7.63
C ILE A 848 -0.79 40.54 8.63
N PHE A 849 -0.22 39.44 8.15
CA PHE A 849 0.43 38.48 9.03
C PHE A 849 1.67 37.86 8.42
N GLN A 850 2.51 37.32 9.29
CA GLN A 850 3.59 36.40 8.93
C GLN A 850 3.63 35.26 9.96
N THR A 851 4.23 34.14 9.60
CA THR A 851 4.40 33.02 10.53
C THR A 851 5.86 32.61 10.59
N ARG A 852 6.38 32.54 11.81
CA ARG A 852 7.77 32.21 12.12
C ARG A 852 7.84 30.86 12.81
N VAL A 853 8.81 30.05 12.41
CA VAL A 853 9.23 28.86 13.17
C VAL A 853 10.13 29.34 14.30
N VAL A 854 9.70 29.16 15.55
CA VAL A 854 10.36 29.74 16.72
C VAL A 854 11.76 29.14 16.91
N GLU A 855 11.90 27.83 16.75
CA GLU A 855 13.11 27.08 17.02
C GLU A 855 14.26 27.45 16.07
N ARG A 856 13.94 27.83 14.84
CA ARG A 856 14.93 28.15 13.79
C ARG A 856 15.01 29.64 13.45
N ASP A 857 14.12 30.46 14.01
CA ASP A 857 13.98 31.88 13.67
C ASP A 857 13.77 32.13 12.16
N VAL A 858 12.96 31.28 11.51
CA VAL A 858 12.71 31.33 10.06
C VAL A 858 11.27 31.73 9.77
N ILE A 859 11.06 32.71 8.88
CA ILE A 859 9.74 33.05 8.35
C ILE A 859 9.30 31.99 7.34
N CYS A 860 8.28 31.21 7.69
CA CYS A 860 7.72 30.15 6.84
C CYS A 860 6.49 30.60 6.04
N ILE A 861 5.74 31.59 6.53
CA ILE A 861 4.66 32.27 5.79
C ILE A 861 4.99 33.75 5.71
N ALA A 862 5.09 34.26 4.49
CA ALA A 862 5.40 35.67 4.20
C ALA A 862 4.38 36.28 3.24
N SER A 863 4.45 37.62 3.08
CA SER A 863 3.60 38.37 2.15
C SER A 863 2.12 38.01 2.27
N ALA A 864 1.63 37.91 3.51
CA ALA A 864 0.34 37.31 3.81
C ALA A 864 -0.64 38.29 4.46
N ALA A 865 -1.91 38.16 4.13
CA ALA A 865 -2.98 38.92 4.77
C ALA A 865 -4.30 38.15 4.74
N VAL A 866 -5.15 38.43 5.72
CA VAL A 866 -6.56 38.08 5.72
C VAL A 866 -7.38 39.35 5.55
N GLU A 867 -8.38 39.34 4.68
CA GLU A 867 -9.43 40.36 4.67
C GLU A 867 -10.66 39.82 5.40
N LEU A 868 -11.21 40.64 6.29
CA LEU A 868 -12.44 40.38 7.01
C LEU A 868 -13.61 41.13 6.34
N ARG A 869 -14.83 40.67 6.59
CA ARG A 869 -16.05 41.40 6.24
C ARG A 869 -16.33 42.39 7.38
N GLY A 870 -16.34 43.69 7.08
CA GLY A 870 -16.55 44.75 8.07
C GLY A 870 -17.87 44.62 8.83
N SER A 871 -17.90 45.10 10.07
CA SER A 871 -19.04 45.02 11.00
C SER A 871 -20.21 45.97 10.68
N SER A 872 -20.42 46.36 9.41
CA SER A 872 -21.42 47.35 8.98
C SER A 872 -22.57 46.78 8.14
N ALA A 873 -22.87 45.49 8.25
CA ALA A 873 -24.06 44.87 7.62
C ALA A 873 -25.21 44.61 8.60
N SER A 874 -25.23 45.30 9.76
CA SER A 874 -26.40 45.37 10.64
C SER A 874 -27.15 46.68 10.39
N GLY A 875 -27.98 46.75 9.34
CA GLY A 875 -28.75 47.95 9.05
C GLY A 875 -29.32 48.03 7.64
N ALA A 876 -30.18 47.10 7.26
CA ALA A 876 -31.17 47.34 6.21
C ALA A 876 -32.54 46.98 6.78
N SER A 877 -33.33 48.01 7.05
CA SER A 877 -34.71 47.92 7.49
C SER A 877 -35.55 47.13 6.50
N MET A 878 -36.44 46.30 7.04
CA MET A 878 -37.44 45.55 6.29
C MET A 878 -38.30 46.51 5.45
N GLY A 879 -38.06 46.54 4.14
CA GLY A 879 -39.03 46.99 3.16
C GLY A 879 -40.01 45.84 2.91
N ALA A 880 -41.24 45.98 3.38
CA ALA A 880 -42.31 45.05 3.12
C ALA A 880 -42.69 45.06 1.62
N PRO A 881 -42.85 43.90 0.97
CA PRO A 881 -43.71 43.78 -0.19
C PRO A 881 -45.10 43.36 0.27
N SER A 882 -46.10 44.15 -0.12
CA SER A 882 -47.50 43.79 -0.02
C SER A 882 -47.81 42.62 -0.95
N ALA A 883 -48.42 41.57 -0.39
CA ALA A 883 -49.17 40.57 -1.15
C ALA A 883 -50.56 40.44 -0.53
N THR A 884 -51.57 40.60 -1.38
CA THR A 884 -53.00 40.60 -1.09
C THR A 884 -53.44 39.26 -0.45
N PRO A 885 -54.43 39.25 0.46
CA PRO A 885 -54.68 38.11 1.34
C PRO A 885 -55.50 37.02 0.65
N SER A 886 -54.97 35.79 0.59
CA SER A 886 -55.83 34.62 0.46
C SER A 886 -56.41 34.30 1.83
N ALA A 887 -57.70 34.56 2.01
CA ALA A 887 -58.43 34.29 3.23
C ALA A 887 -58.32 32.82 3.67
N GLY A 888 -58.14 32.59 4.97
CA GLY A 888 -58.84 31.47 5.62
C GLY A 888 -58.08 30.57 6.58
N ILE A 889 -56.81 30.82 6.96
CA ILE A 889 -56.17 30.05 8.06
C ILE A 889 -55.36 30.83 9.11
N SER A 890 -55.42 32.16 9.08
CA SER A 890 -54.87 33.05 10.12
C SER A 890 -55.76 33.09 11.36
N VAL A 891 -55.16 33.03 12.55
CA VAL A 891 -55.87 33.29 13.81
C VAL A 891 -55.17 34.42 14.56
N PRO A 892 -55.84 35.57 14.78
CA PRO A 892 -55.27 36.70 15.52
C PRO A 892 -54.76 36.28 16.91
N GLY A 893 -53.58 36.77 17.28
CA GLY A 893 -52.96 36.45 18.57
C GLY A 893 -52.14 35.15 18.61
N PHE A 894 -51.91 34.50 17.45
CA PHE A 894 -51.00 33.36 17.30
C PHE A 894 -49.97 33.62 16.20
N GLN A 895 -48.68 33.65 16.56
CA GLN A 895 -47.56 33.79 15.63
C GLN A 895 -47.45 32.60 14.67
N SER A 896 -47.82 31.41 15.16
CA SER A 896 -47.88 30.16 14.39
C SER A 896 -48.79 30.22 13.17
N SER A 897 -49.75 31.16 13.12
CA SER A 897 -50.62 31.39 11.95
C SER A 897 -49.82 31.54 10.65
N SER A 898 -48.70 32.29 10.71
CA SER A 898 -47.84 32.53 9.54
C SER A 898 -47.22 31.25 8.96
N VAL A 899 -46.92 30.27 9.80
CA VAL A 899 -46.34 28.98 9.37
C VAL A 899 -47.40 28.15 8.65
N PHE A 900 -48.63 28.11 9.19
CA PHE A 900 -49.72 27.38 8.55
C PHE A 900 -50.16 28.03 7.24
N GLU A 901 -50.20 29.37 7.17
CA GLU A 901 -50.43 30.12 5.94
C GLU A 901 -49.42 29.74 4.85
N GLN A 902 -48.13 29.71 5.18
CA GLN A 902 -47.08 29.29 4.24
C GLN A 902 -47.24 27.83 3.80
N LEU A 903 -47.57 26.93 4.72
CA LEU A 903 -47.78 25.51 4.40
C LEU A 903 -48.98 25.33 3.47
N LYS A 904 -50.08 26.04 3.72
CA LYS A 904 -51.26 25.99 2.86
C LYS A 904 -50.97 26.61 1.49
N ALA A 905 -50.33 27.77 1.44
CA ALA A 905 -49.96 28.40 0.18
C ALA A 905 -49.02 27.52 -0.65
N GLY A 906 -48.02 26.89 -0.02
CA GLY A 906 -47.12 25.96 -0.67
C GLY A 906 -47.83 24.71 -1.19
N LEU A 907 -48.80 24.18 -0.44
CA LEU A 907 -49.61 23.04 -0.87
C LEU A 907 -50.57 23.40 -2.01
N ASP A 908 -51.20 24.57 -1.95
CA ASP A 908 -52.12 25.06 -2.98
C ASP A 908 -51.38 25.39 -4.30
N ALA A 909 -50.11 25.82 -4.20
CA ALA A 909 -49.25 26.09 -5.35
C ALA A 909 -48.56 24.85 -5.94
N ALA A 910 -48.51 23.73 -5.21
CA ALA A 910 -47.85 22.50 -5.66
C ALA A 910 -48.67 21.77 -6.74
N SER A 911 -47.98 21.24 -7.75
CA SER A 911 -48.61 20.42 -8.78
C SER A 911 -49.20 19.12 -8.20
N PRO A 912 -50.17 18.49 -8.87
CA PRO A 912 -50.74 17.22 -8.41
C PRO A 912 -49.69 16.14 -8.14
N ALA A 913 -48.63 16.08 -8.96
CA ALA A 913 -47.54 15.13 -8.78
C ALA A 913 -46.71 15.40 -7.50
N GLU A 914 -46.42 16.67 -7.20
CA GLU A 914 -45.68 17.07 -6.00
C GLU A 914 -46.50 16.81 -4.73
N ARG A 915 -47.80 17.11 -4.77
CA ARG A 915 -48.73 16.80 -3.68
C ARG A 915 -48.80 15.30 -3.40
N GLN A 916 -48.94 14.49 -4.45
CA GLN A 916 -48.93 13.02 -4.33
C GLN A 916 -47.59 12.47 -3.81
N ALA A 917 -46.46 13.10 -4.16
CA ALA A 917 -45.16 12.74 -3.60
C ALA A 917 -45.08 13.03 -2.10
N GLN A 918 -45.61 14.16 -1.63
CA GLN A 918 -45.67 14.49 -0.20
C GLN A 918 -46.58 13.54 0.58
N VAL A 919 -47.77 13.22 0.05
CA VAL A 919 -48.67 12.22 0.63
C VAL A 919 -47.97 10.85 0.76
N LYS A 920 -47.26 10.41 -0.30
CA LYS A 920 -46.50 9.15 -0.27
C LYS A 920 -45.31 9.17 0.70
N LYS A 921 -44.69 10.33 0.92
CA LYS A 921 -43.54 10.49 1.82
C LYS A 921 -43.96 10.50 3.29
N VAL A 922 -45.00 11.27 3.61
CA VAL A 922 -45.46 11.47 4.99
C VAL A 922 -46.35 10.32 5.43
N LYS A 923 -47.37 9.98 4.64
CA LYS A 923 -48.38 8.92 4.90
C LYS A 923 -49.03 9.02 6.29
N GLY A 924 -49.50 10.21 6.66
CA GLY A 924 -50.16 10.40 7.95
C GLY A 924 -50.68 11.82 8.16
N SER A 925 -51.48 12.00 9.22
CA SER A 925 -52.08 13.28 9.59
C SER A 925 -51.69 13.74 10.98
N PHE A 926 -51.56 15.06 11.14
CA PHE A 926 -51.17 15.75 12.36
C PHE A 926 -52.27 16.70 12.81
N GLN A 927 -52.49 16.77 14.12
CA GLN A 927 -53.22 17.85 14.76
C GLN A 927 -52.26 18.60 15.69
N LEU A 928 -52.23 19.93 15.61
CA LEU A 928 -51.37 20.79 16.43
C LEU A 928 -52.24 21.68 17.29
N ASN A 929 -52.20 21.47 18.59
CA ASN A 929 -52.87 22.27 19.60
C ASN A 929 -51.84 23.24 20.19
N ILE A 930 -51.92 24.50 19.81
CA ILE A 930 -50.96 25.54 20.15
C ILE A 930 -51.57 26.49 21.17
N LYS A 931 -50.81 26.83 22.21
CA LYS A 931 -51.23 27.75 23.26
C LYS A 931 -50.42 29.04 23.20
N ASN A 932 -51.08 30.19 23.07
CA ASN A 932 -50.40 31.48 23.07
C ASN A 932 -50.05 31.96 24.49
N ALA A 933 -49.33 33.08 24.59
CA ALA A 933 -48.91 33.65 25.88
C ALA A 933 -50.07 34.05 26.80
N GLU A 934 -51.24 34.38 26.25
CA GLU A 934 -52.47 34.69 27.00
C GLU A 934 -53.21 33.44 27.50
N GLY A 935 -52.71 32.25 27.17
CA GLY A 935 -53.31 30.97 27.55
C GLY A 935 -54.50 30.55 26.69
N LYS A 936 -54.77 31.23 25.58
CA LYS A 936 -55.76 30.77 24.59
C LYS A 936 -55.16 29.61 23.79
N GLU A 937 -55.96 28.58 23.54
CA GLU A 937 -55.57 27.43 22.73
C GLU A 937 -56.25 27.48 21.36
N GLN A 938 -55.46 27.24 20.32
CA GLN A 938 -55.92 27.15 18.95
C GLN A 938 -55.38 25.87 18.30
N SER A 939 -56.22 25.19 17.53
CA SER A 939 -55.81 23.99 16.79
C SER A 939 -55.65 24.26 15.30
N TRP A 940 -54.69 23.59 14.68
CA TRP A 940 -54.56 23.42 13.23
C TRP A 940 -54.36 21.94 12.90
N TYR A 941 -54.66 21.55 11.66
CA TYR A 941 -54.36 20.21 11.18
C TYR A 941 -53.58 20.23 9.87
N ILE A 942 -52.78 19.17 9.67
CA ILE A 942 -52.07 18.87 8.44
C ILE A 942 -52.38 17.41 8.09
N ASP A 943 -53.08 17.16 6.99
CA ASP A 943 -53.41 15.81 6.52
C ASP A 943 -52.60 15.50 5.25
N PHE A 944 -51.67 14.56 5.34
CA PHE A 944 -50.99 13.95 4.19
C PHE A 944 -51.25 12.44 4.14
N LYS A 945 -52.41 12.00 4.65
CA LYS A 945 -52.84 10.60 4.68
C LYS A 945 -53.79 10.27 3.55
N THR A 946 -54.68 11.19 3.19
CA THR A 946 -55.70 10.96 2.15
C THR A 946 -55.78 12.11 1.14
N GLY A 947 -56.18 11.82 -0.10
CA GLY A 947 -56.35 12.83 -1.16
C GLY A 947 -55.04 13.45 -1.66
N ASP A 948 -55.07 14.76 -1.94
CA ASP A 948 -53.94 15.58 -2.40
C ASP A 948 -53.25 16.34 -1.25
N GLY A 949 -53.55 15.98 0.00
CA GLY A 949 -53.10 16.70 1.19
C GLY A 949 -53.97 17.91 1.54
N ALA A 950 -54.02 18.29 2.82
CA ALA A 950 -54.77 19.46 3.29
C ALA A 950 -54.14 20.10 4.54
N VAL A 951 -54.27 21.43 4.66
CA VAL A 951 -53.91 22.20 5.86
C VAL A 951 -55.10 23.10 6.22
N GLY A 952 -55.51 23.12 7.50
CA GLY A 952 -56.67 23.91 7.93
C GLY A 952 -56.68 24.31 9.40
N ILE A 953 -57.54 25.29 9.74
CA ILE A 953 -57.84 25.69 11.12
C ILE A 953 -58.78 24.64 11.76
N GLY A 954 -58.56 24.38 13.05
CA GLY A 954 -59.44 23.61 13.90
C GLY A 954 -58.93 22.18 14.13
N PRO A 955 -59.70 21.36 14.86
CA PRO A 955 -59.40 19.95 14.99
C PRO A 955 -59.42 19.27 13.62
N SER A 956 -58.62 18.22 13.45
CA SER A 956 -58.57 17.51 12.18
C SER A 956 -59.95 16.92 11.83
N PRO A 957 -60.45 17.03 10.58
CA PRO A 957 -61.76 16.52 10.18
C PRO A 957 -61.91 15.00 10.38
N LYS A 958 -60.78 14.27 10.41
CA LYS A 958 -60.68 12.86 10.76
C LYS A 958 -59.70 12.72 11.94
N LYS A 959 -59.80 11.63 12.69
CA LYS A 959 -58.88 11.37 13.83
C LYS A 959 -57.42 11.43 13.35
N ALA A 960 -56.64 12.38 13.89
CA ALA A 960 -55.24 12.56 13.56
C ALA A 960 -54.39 11.37 14.05
N ASP A 961 -53.38 11.00 13.26
CA ASP A 961 -52.43 9.94 13.63
C ASP A 961 -51.48 10.38 14.75
N ALA A 962 -51.12 11.66 14.77
CA ALA A 962 -50.36 12.29 15.84
C ALA A 962 -50.96 13.64 16.25
N THR A 963 -51.10 13.87 17.55
CA THR A 963 -51.52 15.14 18.13
C THR A 963 -50.38 15.75 18.93
N ILE A 964 -50.07 17.01 18.62
CA ILE A 964 -48.93 17.76 19.15
C ILE A 964 -49.44 18.93 19.98
N GLY A 965 -49.04 19.01 21.23
CA GLY A 965 -49.30 20.14 22.12
C GLY A 965 -48.03 20.92 22.38
N VAL A 966 -48.03 22.23 22.13
CA VAL A 966 -46.84 23.08 22.28
C VAL A 966 -47.24 24.55 22.51
N SER A 967 -46.36 25.36 23.10
CA SER A 967 -46.57 26.81 23.17
C SER A 967 -46.36 27.46 21.79
N ASP A 968 -47.00 28.60 21.55
CA ASP A 968 -46.88 29.33 20.29
C ASP A 968 -45.43 29.77 20.02
N ALA A 969 -44.71 30.21 21.05
CA ALA A 969 -43.30 30.56 20.95
C ALA A 969 -42.40 29.35 20.64
N ASP A 970 -42.55 28.25 21.40
CA ASP A 970 -41.74 27.05 21.16
C ASP A 970 -42.07 26.42 19.79
N PHE A 971 -43.32 26.54 19.29
CA PHE A 971 -43.69 26.10 17.95
C PHE A 971 -42.97 26.91 16.86
N MET A 972 -42.86 28.23 17.03
CA MET A 972 -42.10 29.07 16.10
C MET A 972 -40.61 28.72 16.10
N GLU A 973 -40.05 28.36 17.26
CA GLU A 973 -38.68 27.85 17.33
C GLU A 973 -38.52 26.47 16.68
N LEU A 974 -39.51 25.58 16.83
CA LEU A 974 -39.52 24.28 16.14
C LEU A 974 -39.63 24.45 14.62
N ALA A 975 -40.54 25.29 14.13
CA ALA A 975 -40.76 25.54 12.71
C ALA A 975 -39.57 26.29 12.05
N SER A 976 -38.85 27.10 12.82
CA SER A 976 -37.62 27.75 12.35
C SER A 976 -36.38 26.86 12.45
N GLY A 977 -36.48 25.70 13.11
CA GLY A 977 -35.36 24.78 13.34
C GLY A 977 -34.43 25.20 14.49
N LYS A 978 -34.76 26.27 15.22
CA LYS A 978 -34.00 26.75 16.39
C LYS A 978 -34.15 25.84 17.61
N LEU A 979 -35.32 25.22 17.77
CA LEU A 979 -35.57 24.26 18.85
C LEU A 979 -35.59 22.84 18.29
N ASN A 980 -34.76 21.95 18.85
CA ASN A 980 -34.75 20.55 18.50
C ASN A 980 -35.98 19.83 19.09
N ALA A 981 -36.74 19.11 18.25
CA ALA A 981 -37.99 18.45 18.65
C ALA A 981 -37.81 17.37 19.73
N GLN A 982 -36.71 16.62 19.71
CA GLN A 982 -36.43 15.59 20.72
C GLN A 982 -36.10 16.23 22.07
N LYS A 983 -35.32 17.31 22.08
CA LYS A 983 -35.03 18.10 23.29
C LYS A 983 -36.28 18.77 23.84
N ALA A 984 -37.15 19.29 22.98
CA ALA A 984 -38.44 19.86 23.38
C ALA A 984 -39.38 18.80 23.99
N PHE A 985 -39.38 17.58 23.45
CA PHE A 985 -40.15 16.47 24.02
C PHE A 985 -39.61 16.02 25.37
N MET A 986 -38.30 15.80 25.50
CA MET A 986 -37.69 15.37 26.77
C MET A 986 -37.80 16.43 27.88
N SER A 987 -37.81 17.72 27.53
CA SER A 987 -38.04 18.81 28.49
C SER A 987 -39.51 19.07 28.82
N GLY A 988 -40.44 18.33 28.20
CA GLY A 988 -41.88 18.48 28.40
C GLY A 988 -42.53 19.69 27.70
N LYS A 989 -41.74 20.49 26.97
CA LYS A 989 -42.22 21.64 26.16
C LYS A 989 -43.06 21.20 24.96
N LEU A 990 -42.75 20.04 24.40
CA LEU A 990 -43.50 19.41 23.31
C LEU A 990 -44.20 18.16 23.84
N LYS A 991 -45.53 18.11 23.75
CA LYS A 991 -46.33 16.95 24.14
C LYS A 991 -46.82 16.23 22.90
N ILE A 992 -46.59 14.94 22.81
CA ILE A 992 -47.00 14.12 21.65
C ILE A 992 -47.94 13.03 22.14
N LYS A 993 -49.10 12.91 21.49
CA LYS A 993 -50.05 11.80 21.66
C LYS A 993 -50.30 11.13 20.31
N GLY A 994 -50.43 9.80 20.28
CA GLY A 994 -50.60 9.04 19.03
C GLY A 994 -49.27 8.47 18.50
N ASN A 995 -49.11 8.39 17.19
CA ASN A 995 -47.98 7.73 16.54
C ASN A 995 -46.69 8.55 16.67
N MET A 996 -45.82 8.12 17.59
CA MET A 996 -44.55 8.80 17.90
C MET A 996 -43.58 8.83 16.72
N MET A 997 -43.54 7.77 15.91
CA MET A 997 -42.68 7.69 14.72
C MET A 997 -43.17 8.62 13.61
N LEU A 998 -44.48 8.87 13.52
CA LEU A 998 -45.01 9.86 12.60
C LEU A 998 -44.69 11.28 13.08
N ALA A 999 -44.74 11.53 14.39
CA ALA A 999 -44.42 12.83 14.97
C ALA A 999 -42.99 13.32 14.66
N THR A 1000 -42.02 12.41 14.50
CA THR A 1000 -40.65 12.80 14.09
C THR A 1000 -40.60 13.33 12.64
N LYS A 1001 -41.57 12.97 11.78
CA LYS A 1001 -41.67 13.50 10.41
C LYS A 1001 -42.28 14.90 10.35
N LEU A 1002 -42.87 15.41 11.44
CA LEU A 1002 -43.45 16.75 11.44
C LEU A 1002 -42.40 17.82 11.14
N GLY A 1003 -41.16 17.64 11.61
CA GLY A 1003 -40.05 18.55 11.28
C GLY A 1003 -39.82 18.67 9.77
N ASP A 1004 -39.83 17.54 9.05
CA ASP A 1004 -39.70 17.52 7.58
C ASP A 1004 -40.87 18.22 6.88
N VAL A 1005 -42.07 18.09 7.43
CA VAL A 1005 -43.29 18.73 6.90
C VAL A 1005 -43.22 20.26 7.10
N LEU A 1006 -42.83 20.71 8.29
CA LEU A 1006 -42.67 22.14 8.59
C LEU A 1006 -41.53 22.76 7.78
N ALA A 1007 -40.45 22.02 7.52
CA ALA A 1007 -39.37 22.45 6.64
C ALA A 1007 -39.78 22.47 5.16
N GLY A 1008 -40.66 21.56 4.73
CA GLY A 1008 -41.17 21.44 3.36
C GLY A 1008 -42.07 22.60 2.91
N GLY A 1009 -42.64 23.37 3.83
CA GLY A 1009 -43.33 24.64 3.55
C GLY A 1009 -42.40 25.76 3.06
N LYS A 1010 -41.09 25.60 3.22
CA LYS A 1010 -40.06 26.55 2.73
C LYS A 1010 -39.53 26.15 1.34
N SER A 1011 -40.41 25.73 0.42
CA SER A 1011 -40.02 25.47 -0.96
C SER A 1011 -40.02 26.75 -1.79
N LYS A 1012 -38.82 27.18 -2.18
CA LYS A 1012 -38.47 27.78 -3.48
C LYS A 1012 -39.58 28.62 -4.17
N SER A 1013 -39.77 29.86 -3.74
CA SER A 1013 -40.29 30.93 -4.59
C SER A 1013 -39.45 32.18 -4.37
N LYS A 1014 -38.98 32.78 -5.47
CA LYS A 1014 -38.16 34.00 -5.52
C LYS A 1014 -38.74 35.12 -4.64
N LEU A 1015 -37.87 35.74 -3.85
CA LEU A 1015 -37.91 37.16 -3.49
C LEU A 1015 -36.61 37.78 -3.99
#